data_AF-A0A9X1HI63-F1
#
_entry.id   AF-A0A9X1HI63-F1
#
_cell.length_a   1.000
_cell.length_b   1.000
_cell.length_c   1.000
_cell.angle_alpha   90.00
_cell.angle_beta   90.00
_cell.angle_gamma   90.00
#
_symmetry.space_group_name_H-M   'P 1'
#
loop_
_entity.id
_entity.type
_entity.pdbx_description
1 polymer ?
#
loop_
_entity_poly.entity_id
_entity_poly.type
_entity_poly.pdbx_seq_one_letter_code
_entity_poly.pdbx_strand_id
1 'polypeptide(L)'
;MLPAADVHARQNEGRLNDQVLFSARDSLTFELKDERIARLFGNTRVTHPAGELTSGKMDLNLDRNLMNAEAEVRRSAVRDTVLTVREWLAMRNEIEASPDTLSEPVLKRENDEIRSRRIQFNYITERGKFDNARLPFEQGTVTGDNVKNVSPHVVFIQDGRYSTCDLPHPHYYIKARRMKVVDEDEVFFTNARLYILDIPYPIAFPFGYLPSQLKKKRSGLLEPRLARQEQERRGIGLQNLGWFQYFNDYLTGQASFDIFTSGTFYADGSMNYSKRNHYNGSVQLAFSVDQGLENTDPDFTRQRQRRIAVSHNQTLNPYASLTANINLRTSDFYRRNSYNIDDRAETSTNSTMSYNFRQPDGLYTFSVSAQHNENFRNNTVTLGGPNATFNLRRLAPFERSQRTGDQRWYETLNVSYNNRFQSNFTYRPIDGDSASVSWYEALFDPSLYREQTGEMGHIRYGLQHNADVSTQLTSSQFVNLTANFRITEFWVPETIRQTFNPETNRIDTRIEQGFTTARTFNTGANLGTTLYGISNARIGNLQGFRHTFRPSVSFTFSPDFSDPSWGYFRDVVTDSLGNTREYSIFQRSIIGGPSAGEQRSLGFSFANVLETKQVRRDTTGERKENIIRIIDNLGVNFSYNFAAESFKLSPVNASLSSNILRQVRINANATFNPYATDSLGRAIDTYLWDEGGFLRLTNFSLNASTNFSSSGSGVRMQAGRPYYPRYYDPLDQTMFGAVDPGYFDGPVEPIAATWSINLNFRYQWTYVDINTTRKSAILNAQNIQFRLTPEWQVGTSLGYDFIRKDLTPSQFNITRTLHCWNLSFKWNPFGDFQYYMFSLTVNDSQIQGLIQKLPFLDRLQSGSSPINRFR
;
A
#
# COMPACT_ATOMS: atom_id res chain seq x y z
N MET A 1 46.84 -30.37 64.25
CA MET A 1 46.13 -29.08 64.30
C MET A 1 45.25 -29.05 63.05
N LEU A 2 43.95 -29.39 63.03
CA LEU A 2 42.80 -28.90 63.81
C LEU A 2 42.87 -27.38 64.07
N PRO A 3 41.83 -26.63 63.64
CA PRO A 3 40.51 -26.58 64.30
C PRO A 3 39.33 -26.81 63.30
N ALA A 4 38.14 -27.35 63.61
CA ALA A 4 37.10 -27.07 64.65
C ALA A 4 36.53 -25.64 64.54
N ALA A 5 35.25 -25.34 64.73
CA ALA A 5 33.92 -25.94 64.59
C ALA A 5 33.01 -24.76 64.95
N ASP A 6 31.95 -24.46 64.19
CA ASP A 6 30.79 -23.85 64.84
C ASP A 6 29.49 -24.23 64.15
N VAL A 7 28.55 -24.56 65.03
CA VAL A 7 27.31 -25.29 64.80
C VAL A 7 26.18 -24.27 64.79
N HIS A 8 25.40 -24.20 63.72
CA HIS A 8 24.00 -23.77 63.83
C HIS A 8 23.07 -24.68 63.00
N ALA A 9 22.28 -25.43 63.76
CA ALA A 9 21.08 -26.18 63.46
C ALA A 9 20.46 -26.01 62.05
N ARG A 10 20.48 -27.12 61.29
CA ARG A 10 19.40 -27.52 60.39
C ARG A 10 19.08 -28.99 60.60
N GLN A 11 18.56 -29.32 61.78
CA GLN A 11 17.78 -30.54 61.98
C GLN A 11 16.32 -30.10 62.14
N ASN A 12 15.52 -30.26 61.07
CA ASN A 12 14.04 -30.40 61.02
C ASN A 12 13.31 -29.77 59.80
N GLU A 13 13.98 -29.32 58.73
CA GLU A 13 13.25 -28.85 57.52
C GLU A 13 13.04 -29.92 56.43
N GLY A 14 13.51 -31.16 56.64
CA GLY A 14 13.49 -32.22 55.62
C GLY A 14 12.25 -33.12 55.55
N ARG A 15 11.13 -32.80 56.23
CA ARG A 15 9.93 -33.68 56.25
C ARG A 15 8.62 -33.01 55.84
N LEU A 16 8.63 -31.73 55.44
CA LEU A 16 7.42 -30.99 55.07
C LEU A 16 7.20 -30.83 53.55
N ASN A 17 8.21 -31.11 52.71
CA ASN A 17 8.10 -30.95 51.25
C ASN A 17 7.53 -32.18 50.50
N ASP A 18 7.18 -33.28 51.17
CA ASP A 18 6.61 -34.49 50.54
C ASP A 18 5.21 -34.84 51.08
N GLN A 19 4.51 -33.89 51.71
CA GLN A 19 3.18 -34.14 52.24
C GLN A 19 2.15 -34.24 51.12
N VAL A 20 1.52 -35.42 50.99
CA VAL A 20 0.36 -35.62 50.13
C VAL A 20 -0.90 -35.28 50.94
N LEU A 21 -1.51 -34.15 50.63
CA LEU A 21 -2.78 -33.72 51.21
C LEU A 21 -3.92 -34.31 50.38
N PHE A 22 -4.86 -35.02 50.98
CA PHE A 22 -6.01 -35.57 50.26
C PHE A 22 -7.31 -35.29 50.99
N SER A 23 -8.37 -35.03 50.23
CA SER A 23 -9.72 -34.75 50.73
C SER A 23 -10.76 -35.37 49.80
N ALA A 24 -11.88 -35.77 50.38
CA ALA A 24 -13.05 -36.31 49.68
C ALA A 24 -14.32 -35.79 50.36
N ARG A 25 -15.35 -35.51 49.57
CA ARG A 25 -16.63 -35.00 50.07
C ARG A 25 -17.55 -36.12 50.56
N ASP A 26 -17.61 -37.26 49.85
CA ASP A 26 -18.58 -38.31 50.16
C ASP A 26 -17.99 -39.35 51.11
N SER A 27 -16.89 -40.02 50.72
CA SER A 27 -16.29 -41.05 51.56
C SER A 27 -14.80 -41.26 51.29
N LEU A 28 -14.11 -41.77 52.32
CA LEU A 28 -12.70 -42.11 52.32
C LEU A 28 -12.55 -43.49 52.96
N THR A 29 -11.95 -44.44 52.25
CA THR A 29 -11.69 -45.79 52.76
C THR A 29 -10.21 -46.12 52.65
N PHE A 30 -9.66 -46.75 53.68
CA PHE A 30 -8.27 -47.21 53.68
C PHE A 30 -8.21 -48.73 53.68
N GLU A 31 -7.44 -49.27 52.75
CA GLU A 31 -6.99 -50.65 52.73
C GLU A 31 -5.52 -50.66 53.15
N LEU A 32 -5.18 -51.38 54.23
CA LEU A 32 -3.84 -51.33 54.85
C LEU A 32 -3.22 -52.72 55.03
N LYS A 33 -3.85 -53.79 54.51
CA LYS A 33 -3.42 -55.18 54.76
C LYS A 33 -2.27 -55.64 53.86
N ASP A 34 -2.44 -55.54 52.55
CA ASP A 34 -1.46 -56.01 51.56
C ASP A 34 -0.77 -54.85 50.82
N GLU A 35 -1.52 -53.80 50.49
CA GLU A 35 -1.02 -52.52 49.99
C GLU A 35 -1.76 -51.38 50.71
N ARG A 36 -1.05 -50.28 50.99
CA ARG A 36 -1.63 -49.06 51.59
C ARG A 36 -2.34 -48.24 50.53
N ILE A 37 -3.64 -48.46 50.37
CA ILE A 37 -4.48 -47.80 49.37
C ILE A 37 -5.54 -46.95 50.06
N ALA A 38 -5.59 -45.66 49.73
CA ALA A 38 -6.68 -44.77 50.12
C ALA A 38 -7.62 -44.58 48.92
N ARG A 39 -8.90 -44.97 49.06
CA ARG A 39 -9.93 -44.73 48.04
C ARG A 39 -10.82 -43.58 48.48
N LEU A 40 -10.86 -42.55 47.65
CA LEU A 40 -11.57 -41.29 47.81
C LEU A 40 -12.78 -41.27 46.86
N PHE A 41 -13.94 -40.84 47.35
CA PHE A 41 -15.18 -40.73 46.57
C PHE A 41 -15.88 -39.39 46.78
N GLY A 42 -16.47 -38.86 45.71
CA GLY A 42 -17.24 -37.62 45.72
C GLY A 42 -16.35 -36.38 45.81
N ASN A 43 -16.14 -35.69 44.69
CA ASN A 43 -15.35 -34.46 44.57
C ASN A 43 -14.02 -34.52 45.36
N THR A 44 -13.16 -35.43 44.94
CA THR A 44 -11.89 -35.74 45.58
C THR A 44 -10.81 -34.76 45.10
N ARG A 45 -9.92 -34.39 46.02
CA ARG A 45 -8.77 -33.53 45.73
C ARG A 45 -7.55 -34.09 46.44
N VAL A 46 -6.47 -34.30 45.69
CA VAL A 46 -5.15 -34.69 46.20
C VAL A 46 -4.12 -33.67 45.75
N THR A 47 -3.40 -33.08 46.69
CA THR A 47 -2.43 -32.01 46.47
C THR A 47 -1.05 -32.46 46.95
N HIS A 48 -0.05 -32.28 46.09
CA HIS A 48 1.36 -32.52 46.33
C HIS A 48 2.17 -31.38 45.68
N PRO A 49 3.42 -31.08 46.08
CA PRO A 49 4.22 -30.06 45.39
C PRO A 49 4.44 -30.34 43.89
N ALA A 50 4.35 -31.60 43.46
CA ALA A 50 4.41 -32.00 42.05
C ALA A 50 3.10 -31.74 41.26
N GLY A 51 1.99 -31.43 41.92
CA GLY A 51 0.70 -31.13 41.29
C GLY A 51 -0.53 -31.38 42.16
N GLU A 52 -1.66 -30.84 41.72
CA GLU A 52 -3.00 -31.03 42.31
C GLU A 52 -3.86 -31.87 41.36
N LEU A 53 -4.40 -32.99 41.84
CA LEU A 53 -5.30 -33.87 41.09
C LEU A 53 -6.70 -33.80 41.71
N THR A 54 -7.71 -33.50 40.89
CA THR A 54 -9.12 -33.48 41.30
C THR A 54 -9.93 -34.47 40.47
N SER A 55 -10.87 -35.19 41.06
CA SER A 55 -11.74 -36.15 40.34
C SER A 55 -12.97 -36.57 41.14
N GLY A 56 -13.98 -37.16 40.49
CA GLY A 56 -15.11 -37.79 41.18
C GLY A 56 -14.69 -38.98 42.06
N LYS A 57 -13.77 -39.83 41.57
CA LYS A 57 -13.23 -41.00 42.28
C LYS A 57 -11.71 -41.07 42.13
N MET A 58 -11.01 -41.37 43.23
CA MET A 58 -9.56 -41.52 43.20
C MET A 58 -9.05 -42.62 44.13
N ASP A 59 -8.16 -43.47 43.61
CA ASP A 59 -7.41 -44.45 44.38
C ASP A 59 -5.95 -43.98 44.50
N LEU A 60 -5.48 -43.74 45.73
CA LEU A 60 -4.10 -43.36 46.05
C LEU A 60 -3.38 -44.57 46.66
N ASN A 61 -2.45 -45.16 45.91
CA ASN A 61 -1.56 -46.21 46.40
C ASN A 61 -0.29 -45.58 46.99
N LEU A 62 -0.19 -45.59 48.31
CA LEU A 62 0.90 -44.97 49.08
C LEU A 62 2.21 -45.76 49.00
N ASP A 63 2.18 -47.05 48.67
CA ASP A 63 3.38 -47.87 48.53
C ASP A 63 4.05 -47.66 47.16
N ARG A 64 3.24 -47.52 46.12
CA ARG A 64 3.70 -47.31 44.74
C ARG A 64 3.79 -45.84 44.36
N ASN A 65 3.40 -44.94 45.25
CA ASN A 65 3.29 -43.50 45.02
C ASN A 65 2.43 -43.15 43.79
N LEU A 66 1.33 -43.89 43.60
CA LEU A 66 0.51 -43.83 42.39
C LEU A 66 -0.89 -43.32 42.72
N MET A 67 -1.32 -42.28 42.02
CA MET A 67 -2.69 -41.78 42.02
C MET A 67 -3.43 -42.31 40.77
N ASN A 68 -4.56 -42.97 40.95
CA ASN A 68 -5.46 -43.39 39.87
C ASN A 68 -6.78 -42.66 40.04
N ALA A 69 -7.01 -41.63 39.24
CA ALA A 69 -8.26 -40.88 39.17
C ALA A 69 -9.10 -41.34 37.98
N GLU A 70 -10.39 -41.54 38.21
CA GLU A 70 -11.34 -42.02 37.20
C GLU A 70 -12.60 -41.17 37.23
N ALA A 71 -13.14 -40.87 36.04
CA ALA A 71 -14.42 -40.19 35.96
C ALA A 71 -15.52 -41.04 36.60
N GLU A 72 -16.17 -40.51 37.63
CA GLU A 72 -17.28 -41.17 38.29
C GLU A 72 -18.59 -40.81 37.57
N VAL A 73 -19.14 -41.75 36.82
CA VAL A 73 -20.48 -41.60 36.24
C VAL A 73 -21.49 -41.82 37.35
N ARG A 74 -21.94 -40.75 38.00
CA ARG A 74 -23.16 -40.80 38.82
C ARG A 74 -24.33 -41.09 37.89
N ARG A 75 -24.71 -42.37 37.75
CA ARG A 75 -26.06 -42.73 37.30
C ARG A 75 -27.01 -42.28 38.40
N SER A 76 -27.50 -41.05 38.29
CA SER A 76 -28.57 -40.57 39.16
C SER A 76 -29.76 -41.52 39.01
N ALA A 77 -30.08 -42.27 40.06
CA ALA A 77 -31.29 -43.09 40.15
C ALA A 77 -32.50 -42.21 40.53
N VAL A 78 -32.58 -41.02 39.95
CA VAL A 78 -33.77 -40.17 39.96
C VAL A 78 -34.30 -40.20 38.53
N ARG A 79 -35.50 -40.76 38.36
CA ARG A 79 -36.31 -40.53 37.15
C ARG A 79 -36.64 -39.04 37.11
N ASP A 80 -35.72 -38.26 36.58
CA ASP A 80 -35.88 -36.84 36.37
C ASP A 80 -36.40 -36.63 34.94
N THR A 81 -37.65 -36.24 34.81
CA THR A 81 -38.38 -36.03 33.54
C THR A 81 -37.80 -34.88 32.69
N VAL A 82 -36.67 -34.30 33.09
CA VAL A 82 -35.97 -33.19 32.43
C VAL A 82 -34.90 -33.68 31.42
N LEU A 83 -34.55 -34.97 31.40
CA LEU A 83 -33.53 -35.49 30.48
C LEU A 83 -33.90 -35.40 28.99
N THR A 84 -35.18 -35.42 28.63
CA THR A 84 -35.62 -35.51 27.23
C THR A 84 -35.41 -34.22 26.42
N VAL A 85 -35.46 -33.04 27.05
CA VAL A 85 -35.24 -31.76 26.33
C VAL A 85 -33.75 -31.50 26.13
N ARG A 86 -32.90 -31.88 27.09
CA ARG A 86 -31.43 -31.76 26.97
C ARG A 86 -30.85 -32.76 25.96
N GLU A 87 -31.35 -33.98 25.91
CA GLU A 87 -30.98 -34.95 24.86
C GLU A 87 -31.45 -34.48 23.47
N TRP A 88 -32.60 -33.82 23.38
CA TRP A 88 -33.12 -33.23 22.13
C TRP A 88 -32.29 -32.02 21.65
N LEU A 89 -31.80 -31.17 22.56
CA LEU A 89 -30.91 -30.04 22.24
C LEU A 89 -29.47 -30.50 21.92
N ALA A 90 -28.99 -31.57 22.57
CA ALA A 90 -27.70 -32.19 22.25
C ALA A 90 -27.71 -32.86 20.87
N MET A 91 -28.86 -33.42 20.43
CA MET A 91 -29.03 -33.90 19.05
C MET A 91 -29.03 -32.78 17.98
N ARG A 92 -29.17 -31.51 18.39
CA ARG A 92 -29.13 -30.32 17.52
C ARG A 92 -27.82 -29.51 17.59
N ASN A 93 -26.81 -29.96 18.32
CA ASN A 93 -25.53 -29.25 18.52
C ASN A 93 -25.65 -27.85 19.14
N GLU A 94 -26.73 -27.55 19.87
CA GLU A 94 -26.97 -26.19 20.41
C GLU A 94 -26.41 -25.99 21.84
N ILE A 95 -26.15 -27.07 22.58
CA ILE A 95 -25.52 -27.04 23.92
C ILE A 95 -24.63 -28.29 24.06
N GLU A 96 -23.35 -28.12 24.42
CA GLU A 96 -22.60 -29.22 25.03
C GLU A 96 -23.24 -29.52 26.38
N ALA A 97 -23.87 -30.69 26.53
CA ALA A 97 -24.24 -31.19 27.84
C ALA A 97 -22.95 -31.34 28.66
N SER A 98 -22.55 -30.27 29.36
CA SER A 98 -21.43 -30.30 30.28
C SER A 98 -21.78 -31.35 31.33
N PRO A 99 -21.13 -32.53 31.30
CA PRO A 99 -21.31 -33.49 32.36
C PRO A 99 -20.57 -32.87 33.53
N ASP A 100 -21.33 -32.36 34.50
CA ASP A 100 -20.91 -32.01 35.86
C ASP A 100 -19.38 -32.00 36.00
N THR A 101 -18.75 -30.84 35.77
CA THR A 101 -17.28 -30.66 35.73
C THR A 101 -16.56 -31.16 36.99
N LEU A 102 -17.33 -31.48 38.03
CA LEU A 102 -16.92 -32.10 39.29
C LEU A 102 -16.64 -33.62 39.19
N SER A 103 -16.86 -34.25 38.02
CA SER A 103 -16.66 -35.69 37.82
C SER A 103 -15.44 -36.08 36.96
N GLU A 104 -14.94 -35.21 36.08
CA GLU A 104 -13.79 -35.51 35.22
C GLU A 104 -12.45 -35.31 35.96
N PRO A 105 -11.49 -36.25 35.87
CA PRO A 105 -10.14 -36.04 36.39
C PRO A 105 -9.42 -34.84 35.77
N VAL A 106 -8.90 -33.95 36.62
CA VAL A 106 -8.07 -32.81 36.23
C VAL A 106 -6.79 -32.79 37.04
N LEU A 107 -5.64 -32.83 36.35
CA LEU A 107 -4.32 -32.64 36.95
C LEU A 107 -3.85 -31.22 36.66
N LYS A 108 -3.63 -30.43 37.72
CA LYS A 108 -3.06 -29.09 37.66
C LYS A 108 -1.61 -29.11 38.13
N ARG A 109 -0.72 -28.55 37.32
CA ARG A 109 0.69 -28.29 37.62
C ARG A 109 0.97 -26.81 37.38
N GLU A 110 2.10 -26.28 37.84
CA GLU A 110 2.42 -24.83 37.86
C GLU A 110 1.78 -24.00 36.74
N ASN A 111 1.98 -24.41 35.47
CA ASN A 111 1.40 -23.74 34.30
C ASN A 111 0.43 -24.60 33.46
N ASP A 112 0.23 -25.88 33.82
CA ASP A 112 -0.49 -26.85 32.98
C ASP A 112 -1.76 -27.38 33.63
N GLU A 113 -2.82 -27.49 32.83
CA GLU A 113 -4.06 -28.17 33.21
C GLU A 113 -4.33 -29.32 32.23
N ILE A 114 -4.22 -30.56 32.73
CA ILE A 114 -4.48 -31.77 31.95
C ILE A 114 -5.82 -32.34 32.37
N ARG A 115 -6.75 -32.38 31.43
CA ARG A 115 -8.07 -33.03 31.59
C ARG A 115 -8.08 -34.37 30.88
N SER A 116 -8.62 -35.39 31.53
CA SER A 116 -8.65 -36.75 30.99
C SER A 116 -9.71 -37.60 31.69
N ARG A 117 -10.28 -38.59 30.98
CA ARG A 117 -11.25 -39.53 31.54
C ARG A 117 -10.67 -40.40 32.67
N ARG A 118 -9.37 -40.72 32.58
CA ARG A 118 -8.63 -41.50 33.57
C ARG A 118 -7.20 -41.03 33.64
N ILE A 119 -6.74 -40.71 34.85
CA ILE A 119 -5.37 -40.24 35.11
C ILE A 119 -4.69 -41.21 36.06
N GLN A 120 -3.61 -41.83 35.62
CA GLN A 120 -2.67 -42.56 36.46
C GLN A 120 -1.40 -41.74 36.57
N PHE A 121 -1.10 -41.20 37.74
CA PHE A 121 0.05 -40.31 37.93
C PHE A 121 0.88 -40.73 39.14
N ASN A 122 2.19 -40.86 38.94
CA ASN A 122 3.13 -41.13 40.01
C ASN A 122 3.76 -39.82 40.48
N TYR A 123 3.46 -39.39 41.71
CA TYR A 123 3.83 -38.05 42.21
C TYR A 123 5.30 -37.90 42.61
N ILE A 124 6.09 -39.00 42.63
CA ILE A 124 7.55 -38.95 42.84
C ILE A 124 8.30 -38.95 41.51
N THR A 125 7.94 -39.85 40.59
CA THR A 125 8.62 -39.97 39.28
C THR A 125 8.06 -39.04 38.21
N GLU A 126 6.94 -38.37 38.50
CA GLU A 126 6.16 -37.51 37.59
C GLU A 126 5.70 -38.19 36.30
N ARG A 127 5.70 -39.53 36.29
CA ARG A 127 5.23 -40.33 35.16
C ARG A 127 3.72 -40.43 35.20
N GLY A 128 3.09 -40.17 34.06
CA GLY A 128 1.65 -40.16 33.91
C GLY A 128 1.16 -41.00 32.75
N LYS A 129 0.01 -41.66 32.91
CA LYS A 129 -0.78 -42.22 31.82
C LYS A 129 -2.17 -41.60 31.87
N PHE A 130 -2.62 -41.10 30.74
CA PHE A 130 -3.87 -40.38 30.61
C PHE A 130 -4.69 -40.98 29.45
N ASP A 131 -5.97 -41.24 29.70
CA ASP A 131 -6.90 -41.74 28.68
C ASP A 131 -7.77 -40.58 28.16
N ASN A 132 -7.71 -40.32 26.85
CA ASN A 132 -8.38 -39.18 26.21
C ASN A 132 -7.98 -37.85 26.85
N ALA A 133 -6.73 -37.45 26.67
CA ALA A 133 -6.19 -36.25 27.27
C ALA A 133 -6.06 -35.11 26.26
N ARG A 134 -6.39 -33.90 26.72
CA ARG A 134 -6.14 -32.64 26.01
C ARG A 134 -4.96 -31.94 26.66
N LEU A 135 -3.92 -31.70 25.87
CA LEU A 135 -2.70 -31.02 26.28
C LEU A 135 -2.65 -29.63 25.62
N PRO A 136 -2.50 -28.54 26.39
CA PRO A 136 -2.17 -27.24 25.82
C PRO A 136 -0.77 -27.29 25.19
N PHE A 137 -0.58 -26.58 24.09
CA PHE A 137 0.70 -26.41 23.40
C PHE A 137 0.83 -24.93 23.01
N GLU A 138 2.04 -24.36 22.98
CA GLU A 138 2.25 -22.89 22.88
C GLU A 138 1.46 -22.23 21.72
N GLN A 139 1.24 -22.95 20.61
CA GLN A 139 0.50 -22.48 19.43
C GLN A 139 -0.62 -23.43 19.00
N GLY A 140 -1.22 -24.20 19.92
CA GLY A 140 -2.37 -25.05 19.63
C GLY A 140 -2.75 -26.01 20.74
N THR A 141 -3.53 -27.04 20.42
CA THR A 141 -3.90 -28.11 21.33
C THR A 141 -3.60 -29.47 20.72
N VAL A 142 -3.07 -30.37 21.53
CA VAL A 142 -2.87 -31.77 21.17
C VAL A 142 -3.83 -32.61 21.99
N THR A 143 -4.72 -33.33 21.33
CA THR A 143 -5.61 -34.32 21.97
C THR A 143 -5.14 -35.71 21.60
N GLY A 144 -5.26 -36.70 22.49
CA GLY A 144 -4.95 -38.08 22.12
C GLY A 144 -5.66 -39.11 23.00
N ASP A 145 -5.96 -40.26 22.40
CA ASP A 145 -6.73 -41.32 23.05
C ASP A 145 -5.93 -42.01 24.16
N ASN A 146 -4.63 -42.24 23.95
CA ASN A 146 -3.72 -42.73 24.99
C ASN A 146 -2.49 -41.83 25.05
N VAL A 147 -2.29 -41.19 26.19
CA VAL A 147 -1.14 -40.31 26.43
C VAL A 147 -0.27 -40.91 27.53
N LYS A 148 1.02 -40.98 27.29
CA LYS A 148 2.03 -41.48 28.23
C LYS A 148 3.12 -40.44 28.42
N ASN A 149 3.18 -39.84 29.60
CA ASN A 149 4.25 -38.99 30.05
C ASN A 149 5.37 -39.85 30.67
N VAL A 150 6.59 -39.76 30.15
CA VAL A 150 7.76 -40.54 30.59
C VAL A 150 8.72 -39.70 31.45
N SER A 151 8.70 -38.39 31.27
CA SER A 151 9.44 -37.37 32.02
C SER A 151 8.75 -36.02 31.81
N PRO A 152 9.00 -34.99 32.64
CA PRO A 152 8.38 -33.66 32.50
C PRO A 152 8.39 -33.12 31.07
N HIS A 153 9.46 -33.43 30.34
CA HIS A 153 9.72 -32.95 28.99
C HIS A 153 9.33 -33.91 27.84
N VAL A 154 8.90 -35.15 28.10
CA VAL A 154 8.65 -36.13 27.02
C VAL A 154 7.31 -36.84 27.17
N VAL A 155 6.42 -36.57 26.23
CA VAL A 155 5.06 -37.13 26.18
C VAL A 155 4.86 -37.90 24.87
N PHE A 156 4.47 -39.18 24.97
CA PHE A 156 4.06 -39.99 23.83
C PHE A 156 2.54 -40.03 23.74
N ILE A 157 2.01 -39.90 22.52
CA ILE A 157 0.59 -39.82 22.26
C ILE A 157 0.25 -40.81 21.16
N GLN A 158 -0.71 -41.68 21.43
CA GLN A 158 -1.26 -42.60 20.43
C GLN A 158 -2.59 -42.05 19.92
N ASP A 159 -2.78 -42.16 18.60
CA ASP A 159 -3.95 -41.66 17.88
C ASP A 159 -4.24 -40.17 18.19
N GLY A 160 -3.17 -39.37 18.18
CA GLY A 160 -3.21 -37.95 18.48
C GLY A 160 -3.84 -37.12 17.38
N ARG A 161 -4.45 -36.00 17.76
CA ARG A 161 -4.92 -34.92 16.89
C ARG A 161 -4.29 -33.61 17.32
N TYR A 162 -3.72 -32.89 16.36
CA TYR A 162 -3.18 -31.55 16.56
C TYR A 162 -4.05 -30.51 15.85
N SER A 163 -4.41 -29.43 16.54
CA SER A 163 -5.10 -28.28 15.93
C SER A 163 -4.72 -26.98 16.62
N THR A 164 -4.67 -25.88 15.88
CA THR A 164 -4.58 -24.54 16.49
C THR A 164 -5.96 -23.92 16.73
N CYS A 165 -7.02 -24.65 16.39
CA CYS A 165 -8.39 -24.34 16.76
C CYS A 165 -8.64 -24.77 18.21
N ASP A 166 -8.84 -23.82 19.12
CA ASP A 166 -9.08 -24.09 20.54
C ASP A 166 -10.52 -24.55 20.89
N LEU A 167 -11.29 -24.96 19.88
CA LEU A 167 -12.62 -25.53 20.09
C LEU A 167 -12.53 -27.01 20.49
N PRO A 168 -13.43 -27.52 21.36
CA PRO A 168 -13.52 -28.95 21.68
C PRO A 168 -13.61 -29.84 20.43
N HIS A 169 -14.36 -29.36 19.44
CA HIS A 169 -14.43 -29.95 18.11
C HIS A 169 -13.75 -29.02 17.08
N PRO A 170 -12.45 -29.21 16.80
CA PRO A 170 -11.71 -28.28 15.97
C PRO A 170 -12.15 -28.36 14.50
N HIS A 171 -12.30 -27.21 13.82
CA HIS A 171 -12.71 -27.16 12.41
C HIS A 171 -11.74 -27.86 11.45
N TYR A 172 -10.48 -28.04 11.89
CA TYR A 172 -9.49 -28.84 11.21
C TYR A 172 -8.54 -29.45 12.24
N TYR A 173 -7.91 -30.56 11.91
CA TYR A 173 -6.87 -31.15 12.74
C TYR A 173 -5.99 -32.09 11.94
N ILE A 174 -4.76 -32.32 12.41
CA ILE A 174 -3.87 -33.34 11.88
C ILE A 174 -3.97 -34.55 12.79
N LYS A 175 -4.48 -35.66 12.28
CA LYS A 175 -4.56 -36.92 13.01
C LYS A 175 -3.35 -37.78 12.67
N ALA A 176 -2.63 -38.27 13.68
CA ALA A 176 -1.50 -39.18 13.50
C ALA A 176 -1.61 -40.38 14.43
N ARG A 177 -1.19 -41.56 13.96
CA ARG A 177 -1.24 -42.78 14.77
C ARG A 177 -0.32 -42.73 15.99
N ARG A 178 0.83 -42.06 15.86
CA ARG A 178 1.79 -41.84 16.96
C ARG A 178 2.35 -40.43 16.87
N MET A 179 2.30 -39.71 17.97
CA MET A 179 2.97 -38.43 18.18
C MET A 179 3.90 -38.50 19.40
N LYS A 180 4.93 -37.65 19.42
CA LYS A 180 5.83 -37.46 20.54
C LYS A 180 6.04 -35.96 20.73
N VAL A 181 5.69 -35.44 21.90
CA VAL A 181 5.94 -34.05 22.30
C VAL A 181 7.24 -34.02 23.12
N VAL A 182 8.13 -33.08 22.82
CA VAL A 182 9.41 -32.86 23.50
C VAL A 182 9.50 -31.41 23.96
N ASP A 183 9.85 -31.21 25.23
CA ASP A 183 10.04 -29.90 25.89
C ASP A 183 8.84 -28.94 25.75
N GLU A 184 7.62 -29.47 25.56
CA GLU A 184 6.40 -28.69 25.26
C GLU A 184 6.51 -27.81 24.00
N ASP A 185 7.57 -28.00 23.22
CA ASP A 185 7.98 -27.13 22.11
C ASP A 185 8.05 -27.87 20.77
N GLU A 186 8.16 -29.20 20.75
CA GLU A 186 8.30 -29.94 19.49
C GLU A 186 7.39 -31.18 19.43
N VAL A 187 6.49 -31.23 18.44
CA VAL A 187 5.60 -32.39 18.20
C VAL A 187 6.09 -33.20 16.99
N PHE A 188 6.68 -34.37 17.22
CA PHE A 188 6.99 -35.35 16.18
C PHE A 188 5.78 -36.22 15.91
N PHE A 189 5.53 -36.59 14.65
CA PHE A 189 4.43 -37.47 14.28
C PHE A 189 4.81 -38.47 13.19
N THR A 190 4.07 -39.58 13.14
CA THR A 190 4.18 -40.61 12.10
C THR A 190 2.81 -41.01 11.58
N ASN A 191 2.74 -41.22 10.27
CA ASN A 191 1.51 -41.54 9.54
C ASN A 191 0.37 -40.57 9.88
N ALA A 192 0.61 -39.28 9.65
CA ALA A 192 -0.34 -38.21 9.89
C ALA A 192 -1.16 -37.88 8.65
N ARG A 193 -2.41 -37.44 8.83
CA ARG A 193 -3.29 -36.97 7.77
C ARG A 193 -4.05 -35.73 8.24
N LEU A 194 -4.20 -34.77 7.34
CA LEU A 194 -5.01 -33.57 7.59
C LEU A 194 -6.49 -33.88 7.45
N TYR A 195 -7.30 -33.40 8.38
CA TYR A 195 -8.75 -33.44 8.35
C TYR A 195 -9.28 -32.00 8.40
N ILE A 196 -10.23 -31.68 7.54
CA ILE A 196 -10.93 -30.40 7.52
C ILE A 196 -12.42 -30.72 7.60
N LEU A 197 -13.13 -30.21 8.61
CA LEU A 197 -14.53 -30.56 8.89
C LEU A 197 -14.75 -32.09 8.93
N ASP A 198 -13.83 -32.81 9.58
CA ASP A 198 -13.76 -34.29 9.63
C ASP A 198 -13.57 -35.02 8.30
N ILE A 199 -13.40 -34.29 7.19
CA ILE A 199 -13.15 -34.87 5.88
C ILE A 199 -11.63 -35.10 5.73
N PRO A 200 -11.18 -36.35 5.49
CA PRO A 200 -9.76 -36.64 5.29
C PRO A 200 -9.26 -36.01 3.98
N TYR A 201 -8.28 -35.11 4.09
CA TYR A 201 -7.60 -34.55 2.93
C TYR A 201 -6.63 -35.58 2.33
N PRO A 202 -6.42 -35.60 1.00
CA PRO A 202 -5.61 -36.63 0.32
C PRO A 202 -4.13 -36.62 0.69
N ILE A 203 -3.64 -35.57 1.35
CA ILE A 203 -2.23 -35.44 1.74
C ILE A 203 -1.99 -36.22 3.03
N ALA A 204 -1.16 -37.26 2.95
CA ALA A 204 -0.68 -38.05 4.08
C ALA A 204 0.82 -37.83 4.29
N PHE A 205 1.23 -37.65 5.54
CA PHE A 205 2.61 -37.43 5.94
C PHE A 205 3.14 -38.69 6.64
N PRO A 206 4.08 -39.44 6.04
CA PRO A 206 4.61 -40.65 6.66
C PRO A 206 5.36 -40.36 7.97
N PHE A 207 6.04 -39.22 8.06
CA PHE A 207 6.69 -38.70 9.26
C PHE A 207 6.84 -37.17 9.16
N GLY A 208 6.93 -36.47 10.29
CA GLY A 208 7.17 -35.03 10.34
C GLY A 208 7.34 -34.51 11.78
N TYR A 209 7.62 -33.21 11.93
CA TYR A 209 7.68 -32.54 13.22
C TYR A 209 7.13 -31.11 13.16
N LEU A 210 6.53 -30.64 14.26
CA LEU A 210 5.96 -29.31 14.46
C LEU A 210 6.74 -28.58 15.55
N PRO A 211 7.55 -27.57 15.20
CA PRO A 211 8.16 -26.73 16.22
C PRO A 211 7.15 -25.69 16.74
N SER A 212 7.20 -25.35 18.02
CA SER A 212 6.41 -24.32 18.70
C SER A 212 6.71 -22.95 18.12
N GLN A 213 7.99 -22.66 17.84
CA GLN A 213 8.40 -21.43 17.20
C GLN A 213 8.53 -21.56 15.68
N LEU A 214 7.61 -20.91 14.97
CA LEU A 214 7.79 -20.64 13.54
C LEU A 214 8.93 -19.65 13.32
N LYS A 215 10.08 -20.14 12.86
CA LYS A 215 11.09 -19.29 12.22
C LYS A 215 10.40 -18.44 11.14
N LYS A 216 10.47 -17.11 11.24
CA LYS A 216 9.88 -16.12 10.28
C LYS A 216 10.37 -16.25 8.82
N LYS A 217 11.22 -17.22 8.52
CA LYS A 217 11.99 -17.38 7.29
C LYS A 217 11.76 -18.78 6.72
N ARG A 218 10.65 -18.99 6.00
CA ARG A 218 10.26 -20.29 5.45
C ARG A 218 9.75 -20.18 4.01
N SER A 219 9.99 -21.23 3.22
CA SER A 219 9.43 -21.43 1.89
C SER A 219 8.10 -22.18 1.98
N GLY A 220 7.23 -22.04 0.98
CA GLY A 220 5.98 -22.77 0.94
C GLY A 220 5.02 -22.44 -0.21
N LEU A 221 3.97 -23.25 -0.38
CA LEU A 221 2.89 -23.04 -1.33
C LEU A 221 2.15 -21.72 -1.08
N LEU A 222 1.81 -21.05 -2.17
CA LEU A 222 0.95 -19.86 -2.19
C LEU A 222 -0.52 -20.23 -2.01
N GLU A 223 -1.31 -19.28 -1.54
CA GLU A 223 -2.73 -19.48 -1.23
C GLU A 223 -3.60 -19.50 -2.50
N PRO A 224 -4.19 -20.65 -2.89
CA PRO A 224 -5.01 -20.70 -4.08
C PRO A 224 -6.34 -19.94 -3.89
N ARG A 225 -6.88 -19.40 -4.98
CA ARG A 225 -8.15 -18.66 -4.97
C ARG A 225 -9.06 -19.12 -6.09
N LEU A 226 -10.33 -19.30 -5.79
CA LEU A 226 -11.34 -19.57 -6.82
C LEU A 226 -11.83 -18.23 -7.37
N ALA A 227 -11.73 -18.09 -8.68
CA ALA A 227 -12.19 -16.90 -9.38
C ALA A 227 -13.09 -17.30 -10.53
N ARG A 228 -14.11 -16.49 -10.80
CA ARG A 228 -14.89 -16.58 -12.02
C ARG A 228 -14.91 -15.24 -12.71
N GLN A 229 -14.61 -15.27 -14.00
CA GLN A 229 -14.65 -14.11 -14.87
C GLN A 229 -15.62 -14.41 -16.02
N GLU A 230 -16.71 -13.66 -16.09
CA GLU A 230 -17.71 -13.88 -17.14
C GLU A 230 -17.32 -13.21 -18.46
N GLN A 231 -16.76 -12.01 -18.41
CA GLN A 231 -16.65 -11.17 -19.60
C GLN A 231 -15.48 -11.52 -20.53
N GLU A 232 -14.42 -12.15 -20.02
CA GLU A 232 -13.28 -12.61 -20.83
C GLU A 232 -13.43 -14.06 -21.31
N ARG A 233 -14.62 -14.67 -21.15
CA ARG A 233 -14.90 -16.09 -21.45
C ARG A 233 -13.92 -17.09 -20.80
N ARG A 234 -13.15 -16.66 -19.79
CA ARG A 234 -12.21 -17.53 -19.06
C ARG A 234 -12.93 -18.61 -18.24
N GLY A 235 -14.15 -18.29 -17.79
CA GLY A 235 -14.97 -19.18 -16.99
C GLY A 235 -14.48 -19.24 -15.54
N ILE A 236 -14.48 -20.44 -14.97
CA ILE A 236 -14.03 -20.68 -13.60
C ILE A 236 -12.53 -21.00 -13.63
N GLY A 237 -11.76 -20.41 -12.73
CA GLY A 237 -10.34 -20.67 -12.63
C GLY A 237 -9.85 -20.77 -11.20
N LEU A 238 -8.70 -21.42 -11.07
CA LEU A 238 -7.93 -21.52 -9.84
C LEU A 238 -6.69 -20.64 -10.01
N GLN A 239 -6.61 -19.61 -9.18
CA GLN A 239 -5.55 -18.61 -9.20
C GLN A 239 -4.56 -18.83 -8.08
N ASN A 240 -3.37 -18.26 -8.23
CA ASN A 240 -2.32 -18.19 -7.24
C ASN A 240 -1.82 -19.58 -6.80
N LEU A 241 -1.80 -20.54 -7.72
CA LEU A 241 -1.15 -21.84 -7.53
C LEU A 241 0.34 -21.66 -7.66
N GLY A 242 1.09 -21.76 -6.58
CA GLY A 242 2.50 -21.45 -6.68
C GLY A 242 3.30 -21.77 -5.45
N TRP A 243 4.57 -21.35 -5.47
CA TRP A 243 5.54 -21.58 -4.42
C TRP A 243 6.31 -20.31 -4.11
N PHE A 244 6.32 -19.92 -2.84
CA PHE A 244 7.20 -18.95 -2.24
C PHE A 244 8.50 -19.64 -1.77
N GLN A 245 9.65 -19.11 -2.16
CA GLN A 245 10.96 -19.60 -1.79
C GLN A 245 11.73 -18.55 -0.99
N TYR A 246 12.06 -18.90 0.24
CA TYR A 246 13.09 -18.21 1.01
C TYR A 246 14.47 -18.79 0.64
N PHE A 247 15.35 -17.99 0.03
CA PHE A 247 16.72 -18.43 -0.28
C PHE A 247 17.69 -18.06 0.84
N ASN A 248 17.68 -16.79 1.26
CA ASN A 248 18.48 -16.27 2.36
C ASN A 248 17.90 -14.93 2.87
N ASP A 249 18.56 -14.34 3.88
CA ASP A 249 18.15 -13.09 4.53
C ASP A 249 18.04 -11.88 3.59
N TYR A 250 18.67 -11.95 2.41
CA TYR A 250 18.73 -10.88 1.43
C TYR A 250 17.94 -11.18 0.15
N LEU A 251 17.39 -12.40 0.00
CA LEU A 251 16.79 -12.86 -1.23
C LEU A 251 15.61 -13.82 -1.00
N THR A 252 14.46 -13.45 -1.55
CA THR A 252 13.24 -14.28 -1.60
C THR A 252 12.70 -14.29 -3.02
N GLY A 253 12.00 -15.36 -3.39
CA GLY A 253 11.32 -15.44 -4.67
C GLY A 253 9.95 -16.10 -4.52
N GLN A 254 9.08 -15.91 -5.49
CA GLN A 254 7.83 -16.63 -5.60
C GLN A 254 7.53 -16.89 -7.09
N ALA A 255 6.84 -17.98 -7.38
CA ALA A 255 6.29 -18.26 -8.69
C ALA A 255 4.85 -18.75 -8.52
N SER A 256 3.91 -18.18 -9.26
CA SER A 256 2.49 -18.52 -9.26
C SER A 256 1.93 -18.72 -10.65
N PHE A 257 0.89 -19.55 -10.72
CA PHE A 257 0.17 -19.90 -11.92
C PHE A 257 -1.34 -19.76 -11.68
N ASP A 258 -2.04 -19.18 -12.64
CA ASP A 258 -3.49 -19.21 -12.71
C ASP A 258 -3.91 -20.05 -13.90
N ILE A 259 -4.91 -20.89 -13.71
CA ILE A 259 -5.45 -21.76 -14.77
C ILE A 259 -6.96 -21.61 -14.75
N PHE A 260 -7.55 -21.44 -15.93
CA PHE A 260 -8.99 -21.29 -16.13
C PHE A 260 -9.56 -22.39 -17.03
N THR A 261 -10.86 -22.65 -16.91
CA THR A 261 -11.58 -23.66 -17.72
C THR A 261 -11.51 -23.42 -19.23
N SER A 262 -11.29 -22.18 -19.69
CA SER A 262 -11.07 -21.89 -21.12
C SER A 262 -9.70 -22.29 -21.64
N GLY A 263 -8.79 -22.78 -20.78
CA GLY A 263 -7.39 -23.01 -21.12
C GLY A 263 -6.54 -21.74 -21.12
N THR A 264 -7.11 -20.60 -20.70
CA THR A 264 -6.32 -19.42 -20.34
C THR A 264 -5.40 -19.74 -19.17
N PHE A 265 -4.13 -19.34 -19.27
CA PHE A 265 -3.20 -19.43 -18.16
C PHE A 265 -2.40 -18.14 -17.97
N TYR A 266 -2.06 -17.86 -16.72
CA TYR A 266 -1.21 -16.76 -16.29
C TYR A 266 -0.07 -17.33 -15.45
N ALA A 267 1.16 -16.93 -15.72
CA ALA A 267 2.34 -17.28 -14.94
C ALA A 267 3.00 -15.99 -14.46
N ASP A 268 3.29 -15.90 -13.17
CA ASP A 268 3.91 -14.75 -12.52
C ASP A 268 5.06 -15.23 -11.65
N GLY A 269 6.24 -14.68 -11.88
CA GLY A 269 7.41 -14.90 -11.04
C GLY A 269 7.86 -13.57 -10.45
N SER A 270 8.08 -13.50 -9.14
CA SER A 270 8.69 -12.33 -8.52
C SER A 270 9.86 -12.70 -7.61
N MET A 271 10.83 -11.81 -7.54
CA MET A 271 12.07 -11.99 -6.79
C MET A 271 12.39 -10.69 -6.06
N ASN A 272 12.36 -10.74 -4.72
CA ASN A 272 12.67 -9.58 -3.88
C ASN A 272 14.05 -9.76 -3.26
N TYR A 273 14.87 -8.73 -3.38
CA TYR A 273 16.21 -8.71 -2.81
C TYR A 273 16.43 -7.43 -2.00
N SER A 274 17.11 -7.54 -0.87
CA SER A 274 17.41 -6.39 -0.02
C SER A 274 18.63 -6.65 0.85
N LYS A 275 19.59 -5.73 0.82
CA LYS A 275 20.72 -5.64 1.75
C LYS A 275 20.74 -4.24 2.34
N ARG A 276 20.59 -4.17 3.67
CA ARG A 276 20.52 -2.90 4.43
C ARG A 276 21.66 -1.96 4.04
N ASN A 277 21.32 -0.70 3.79
CA ASN A 277 22.24 0.38 3.40
C ASN A 277 23.04 0.16 2.11
N HIS A 278 22.72 -0.85 1.30
CA HIS A 278 23.40 -1.11 0.04
C HIS A 278 22.42 -1.08 -1.11
N TYR A 279 21.46 -2.00 -1.14
CA TYR A 279 20.48 -2.08 -2.22
C TYR A 279 19.19 -2.74 -1.76
N ASN A 280 18.09 -2.42 -2.41
CA ASN A 280 16.84 -3.15 -2.34
C ASN A 280 16.11 -3.08 -3.67
N GLY A 281 15.25 -4.06 -3.93
CA GLY A 281 14.50 -4.11 -5.18
C GLY A 281 13.70 -5.38 -5.35
N SER A 282 12.94 -5.40 -6.44
CA SER A 282 12.08 -6.51 -6.85
C SER A 282 12.12 -6.66 -8.37
N VAL A 283 12.23 -7.88 -8.86
CA VAL A 283 12.03 -8.23 -10.27
C VAL A 283 10.76 -9.04 -10.38
N GLN A 284 9.87 -8.70 -11.30
CA GLN A 284 8.64 -9.41 -11.61
C GLN A 284 8.61 -9.71 -13.12
N LEU A 285 8.37 -10.96 -13.46
CA LEU A 285 8.21 -11.46 -14.81
C LEU A 285 6.83 -12.09 -14.90
N ALA A 286 6.00 -11.63 -15.83
CA ALA A 286 4.67 -12.16 -16.01
C ALA A 286 4.41 -12.51 -17.47
N PHE A 287 3.75 -13.64 -17.67
CA PHE A 287 3.42 -14.19 -18.98
C PHE A 287 2.01 -14.74 -18.94
N SER A 288 1.18 -14.38 -19.92
CA SER A 288 -0.18 -14.91 -20.02
C SER A 288 -0.51 -15.34 -21.44
N VAL A 289 -1.32 -16.38 -21.54
CA VAL A 289 -1.97 -16.78 -22.79
C VAL A 289 -3.45 -16.81 -22.52
N ASP A 290 -4.15 -15.83 -23.08
CA ASP A 290 -5.61 -15.71 -23.00
C ASP A 290 -6.21 -16.37 -24.25
N GLN A 291 -7.19 -17.25 -24.02
CA GLN A 291 -7.93 -17.93 -25.09
C GLN A 291 -9.38 -18.22 -24.71
N GLY A 292 -10.22 -18.29 -25.75
CA GLY A 292 -11.62 -18.73 -25.66
C GLY A 292 -11.77 -20.23 -25.34
N LEU A 293 -13.00 -20.66 -25.09
CA LEU A 293 -13.32 -22.03 -24.65
C LEU A 293 -12.97 -23.07 -25.72
N GLU A 294 -13.49 -22.93 -26.94
CA GLU A 294 -13.29 -23.90 -28.01
C GLU A 294 -12.65 -23.26 -29.25
N ASN A 295 -11.71 -23.96 -29.89
CA ASN A 295 -11.01 -23.44 -31.07
C ASN A 295 -11.90 -23.35 -32.33
N THR A 296 -13.04 -24.03 -32.30
CA THR A 296 -14.06 -24.02 -33.36
C THR A 296 -15.07 -22.88 -33.21
N ASP A 297 -15.03 -22.14 -32.09
CA ASP A 297 -15.89 -20.98 -31.89
C ASP A 297 -15.58 -19.89 -32.95
N PRO A 298 -16.59 -19.28 -33.59
CA PRO A 298 -16.38 -18.24 -34.60
C PRO A 298 -15.54 -17.04 -34.14
N ASP A 299 -15.52 -16.78 -32.82
CA ASP A 299 -14.77 -15.68 -32.19
C ASP A 299 -13.50 -16.16 -31.46
N PHE A 300 -12.98 -17.36 -31.75
CA PHE A 300 -11.81 -17.87 -31.07
C PHE A 300 -10.60 -16.95 -31.33
N THR A 301 -10.06 -16.40 -30.25
CA THR A 301 -8.83 -15.61 -30.28
C THR A 301 -7.84 -16.16 -29.27
N ARG A 302 -6.56 -16.13 -29.63
CA ARG A 302 -5.47 -16.53 -28.75
C ARG A 302 -4.46 -15.39 -28.67
N GLN A 303 -4.37 -14.75 -27.52
CA GLN A 303 -3.50 -13.61 -27.30
C GLN A 303 -2.42 -13.95 -26.27
N ARG A 304 -1.18 -13.52 -26.54
CA ARG A 304 -0.05 -13.69 -25.62
C ARG A 304 0.31 -12.34 -25.02
N GLN A 305 0.35 -12.25 -23.70
CA GLN A 305 0.71 -11.04 -22.99
C GLN A 305 1.99 -11.26 -22.18
N ARG A 306 2.81 -10.22 -22.09
CA ARG A 306 4.11 -10.27 -21.40
C ARG A 306 4.31 -9.01 -20.59
N ARG A 307 4.97 -9.13 -19.44
CA ARG A 307 5.41 -7.98 -18.63
C ARG A 307 6.72 -8.28 -17.92
N ILE A 308 7.60 -7.28 -17.92
CA ILE A 308 8.83 -7.21 -17.15
C ILE A 308 8.72 -5.97 -16.29
N ALA A 309 8.73 -6.16 -14.97
CA ALA A 309 8.78 -5.07 -14.02
C ALA A 309 9.99 -5.22 -13.11
N VAL A 310 10.82 -4.17 -13.01
CA VAL A 310 12.01 -4.14 -12.16
C VAL A 310 11.94 -2.87 -11.34
N SER A 311 11.95 -3.00 -10.02
CA SER A 311 12.23 -1.89 -9.11
C SER A 311 13.57 -2.14 -8.43
N HIS A 312 14.45 -1.16 -8.46
CA HIS A 312 15.79 -1.25 -7.90
C HIS A 312 16.18 0.09 -7.30
N ASN A 313 16.70 0.09 -6.09
CA ASN A 313 17.30 1.24 -5.45
C ASN A 313 18.58 0.80 -4.76
N GLN A 314 19.68 1.43 -5.12
CA GLN A 314 21.01 1.14 -4.61
C GLN A 314 21.70 2.42 -4.18
N THR A 315 22.17 2.43 -2.94
CA THR A 315 23.11 3.43 -2.44
C THR A 315 24.51 2.88 -2.69
N LEU A 316 25.20 3.42 -3.70
CA LEU A 316 26.57 3.01 -4.03
C LEU A 316 27.55 3.52 -2.98
N ASN A 317 27.35 4.76 -2.51
CA ASN A 317 28.03 5.38 -1.38
C ASN A 317 27.14 6.55 -0.86
N PRO A 318 27.49 7.24 0.26
CA PRO A 318 26.67 8.35 0.79
C PRO A 318 26.41 9.52 -0.17
N TYR A 319 27.15 9.54 -1.29
CA TYR A 319 27.18 10.60 -2.29
C TYR A 319 26.63 10.14 -3.64
N ALA A 320 26.31 8.85 -3.81
CA ALA A 320 25.92 8.26 -5.09
C ALA A 320 24.79 7.24 -4.90
N SER A 321 23.71 7.41 -5.64
CA SER A 321 22.57 6.51 -5.65
C SER A 321 22.14 6.16 -7.07
N LEU A 322 21.72 4.92 -7.28
CA LEU A 322 21.13 4.42 -8.51
C LEU A 322 19.69 3.95 -8.21
N THR A 323 18.73 4.44 -8.98
CA THR A 323 17.33 4.01 -8.92
C THR A 323 16.87 3.59 -10.30
N ALA A 324 16.20 2.45 -10.42
CA ALA A 324 15.56 2.01 -11.65
C ALA A 324 14.14 1.50 -11.37
N ASN A 325 13.18 1.95 -12.16
CA ASN A 325 11.81 1.48 -12.17
C ASN A 325 11.45 1.19 -13.63
N ILE A 326 11.69 -0.05 -14.05
CA ILE A 326 11.41 -0.53 -15.40
C ILE A 326 10.05 -1.21 -15.38
N ASN A 327 9.17 -0.86 -16.31
CA ASN A 327 7.91 -1.54 -16.59
C ASN A 327 7.75 -1.60 -18.11
N LEU A 328 7.98 -2.78 -18.67
CA LEU A 328 7.78 -3.07 -20.09
C LEU A 328 6.66 -4.10 -20.16
N ARG A 329 5.64 -3.84 -20.99
CA ARG A 329 4.48 -4.72 -21.11
C ARG A 329 3.87 -4.66 -22.49
N THR A 330 3.16 -5.71 -22.87
CA THR A 330 2.27 -5.66 -24.04
C THR A 330 1.06 -4.75 -23.76
N SER A 331 0.48 -4.17 -24.81
CA SER A 331 -0.60 -3.17 -24.73
C SER A 331 -1.79 -3.63 -23.90
N ASP A 332 -2.25 -4.86 -24.14
CA ASP A 332 -3.42 -5.45 -23.48
C ASP A 332 -3.10 -6.14 -22.15
N PHE A 333 -1.86 -6.14 -21.67
CA PHE A 333 -1.47 -6.90 -20.48
C PHE A 333 -2.34 -6.56 -19.25
N TYR A 334 -2.50 -5.28 -18.91
CA TYR A 334 -3.34 -4.91 -17.75
C TYR A 334 -4.83 -5.08 -18.01
N ARG A 335 -5.30 -4.81 -19.23
CA ARG A 335 -6.68 -5.09 -19.65
C ARG A 335 -7.06 -6.57 -19.56
N ARG A 336 -6.10 -7.49 -19.50
CA ARG A 336 -6.36 -8.93 -19.38
C ARG A 336 -6.02 -9.48 -18.00
N ASN A 337 -4.95 -8.97 -17.37
CA ASN A 337 -4.38 -9.60 -16.17
C ASN A 337 -4.53 -8.76 -14.90
N SER A 338 -4.96 -7.49 -14.98
CA SER A 338 -5.21 -6.66 -13.79
C SER A 338 -6.71 -6.57 -13.46
N TYR A 339 -6.97 -6.59 -12.15
CA TYR A 339 -8.30 -6.34 -11.56
C TYR A 339 -8.46 -4.91 -11.05
N ASN A 340 -7.38 -4.14 -11.04
CA ASN A 340 -7.42 -2.73 -10.70
C ASN A 340 -7.94 -1.96 -11.92
N ILE A 341 -8.97 -1.15 -11.70
CA ILE A 341 -9.60 -0.36 -12.75
C ILE A 341 -8.65 0.66 -13.37
N ASP A 342 -7.76 1.25 -12.56
CA ASP A 342 -6.81 2.25 -13.01
C ASP A 342 -5.76 1.62 -13.93
N ASP A 343 -5.24 0.44 -13.56
CA ASP A 343 -4.29 -0.31 -14.40
C ASP A 343 -4.92 -0.66 -15.76
N ARG A 344 -6.20 -1.09 -15.77
CA ARG A 344 -6.90 -1.48 -17.00
C ARG A 344 -7.16 -0.29 -17.93
N ALA A 345 -7.30 0.91 -17.38
CA ALA A 345 -7.47 2.14 -18.15
C ALA A 345 -6.12 2.71 -18.66
N GLU A 346 -4.98 2.19 -18.19
CA GLU A 346 -3.67 2.70 -18.55
C GLU A 346 -3.28 2.31 -19.99
N THR A 347 -3.17 3.32 -20.87
CA THR A 347 -2.80 3.16 -22.29
C THR A 347 -1.32 3.41 -22.57
N SER A 348 -0.49 3.51 -21.55
CA SER A 348 0.95 3.72 -21.71
C SER A 348 1.74 2.89 -20.71
N THR A 349 3.02 2.67 -20.98
CA THR A 349 3.95 2.14 -19.98
C THR A 349 5.17 3.05 -19.86
N ASN A 350 5.65 3.21 -18.63
CA ASN A 350 6.75 4.09 -18.30
C ASN A 350 7.87 3.31 -17.62
N SER A 351 9.10 3.51 -18.05
CA SER A 351 10.29 3.01 -17.40
C SER A 351 11.26 4.15 -17.15
N THR A 352 11.90 4.17 -15.98
CA THR A 352 12.87 5.21 -15.60
C THR A 352 14.10 4.56 -14.99
N MET A 353 15.26 5.13 -15.26
CA MET A 353 16.51 4.83 -14.61
C MET A 353 17.20 6.15 -14.28
N SER A 354 17.78 6.27 -13.10
CA SER A 354 18.38 7.52 -12.63
C SER A 354 19.57 7.23 -11.74
N TYR A 355 20.69 7.85 -12.06
CA TYR A 355 21.90 7.88 -11.28
C TYR A 355 22.09 9.31 -10.77
N ASN A 356 22.24 9.45 -9.46
CA ASN A 356 22.47 10.74 -8.82
C ASN A 356 23.78 10.71 -8.06
N PHE A 357 24.62 11.70 -8.29
CA PHE A 357 25.87 11.95 -7.59
C PHE A 357 25.88 13.35 -6.99
N ARG A 358 26.27 13.47 -5.73
CA ARG A 358 26.46 14.73 -5.03
C ARG A 358 27.87 14.77 -4.49
N GLN A 359 28.66 15.75 -4.90
CA GLN A 359 30.02 15.89 -4.39
C GLN A 359 30.00 16.04 -2.84
N PRO A 360 30.97 15.46 -2.09
CA PRO A 360 30.94 15.43 -0.63
C PRO A 360 30.76 16.77 0.10
N ASP A 361 31.41 17.84 -0.38
CA ASP A 361 31.31 19.20 0.17
C ASP A 361 30.07 19.95 -0.36
N GLY A 362 29.24 19.27 -1.16
CA GLY A 362 28.05 19.81 -1.78
C GLY A 362 28.35 20.92 -2.80
N LEU A 363 29.53 20.90 -3.44
CA LEU A 363 29.92 21.91 -4.43
C LEU A 363 29.14 21.77 -5.74
N TYR A 364 28.83 20.55 -6.15
CA TYR A 364 28.02 20.29 -7.34
C TYR A 364 27.20 19.01 -7.18
N THR A 365 26.14 18.92 -7.98
CA THR A 365 25.38 17.70 -8.19
C THR A 365 25.42 17.32 -9.66
N PHE A 366 25.46 16.02 -9.92
CA PHE A 366 25.43 15.44 -11.24
C PHE A 366 24.38 14.34 -11.25
N SER A 367 23.46 14.38 -12.20
CA SER A 367 22.42 13.36 -12.33
C SER A 367 22.31 12.92 -13.78
N VAL A 368 22.24 11.62 -14.02
CA VAL A 368 21.98 11.03 -15.33
C VAL A 368 20.70 10.23 -15.24
N SER A 369 19.80 10.41 -16.20
CA SER A 369 18.53 9.68 -16.23
C SER A 369 18.23 9.18 -17.64
N ALA A 370 17.51 8.07 -17.71
CA ALA A 370 16.88 7.59 -18.92
C ALA A 370 15.42 7.31 -18.62
N GLN A 371 14.54 7.72 -19.53
CA GLN A 371 13.11 7.53 -19.43
C GLN A 371 12.59 6.94 -20.74
N HIS A 372 11.87 5.85 -20.63
CA HIS A 372 11.14 5.22 -21.74
C HIS A 372 9.65 5.39 -21.48
N ASN A 373 8.93 5.91 -22.47
CA ASN A 373 7.49 5.99 -22.51
C ASN A 373 7.01 5.32 -23.79
N GLU A 374 6.11 4.36 -23.65
CA GLU A 374 5.47 3.71 -24.78
C GLU A 374 3.96 3.94 -24.67
N ASN A 375 3.36 4.51 -25.72
CA ASN A 375 1.94 4.82 -25.79
C ASN A 375 1.26 3.84 -26.76
N PHE A 376 0.46 2.94 -26.21
CA PHE A 376 -0.22 1.89 -26.96
C PHE A 376 -1.41 2.41 -27.78
N ARG A 377 -1.86 3.65 -27.57
CA ARG A 377 -2.97 4.23 -28.35
C ARG A 377 -2.54 4.68 -29.75
N ASN A 378 -1.28 5.08 -29.90
CA ASN A 378 -0.76 5.63 -31.15
C ASN A 378 0.57 4.96 -31.58
N ASN A 379 0.87 3.80 -31.00
CA ASN A 379 2.05 2.97 -31.29
C ASN A 379 3.37 3.77 -31.28
N THR A 380 3.48 4.76 -30.39
CA THR A 380 4.65 5.64 -30.31
C THR A 380 5.50 5.27 -29.10
N VAL A 381 6.78 5.03 -29.33
CA VAL A 381 7.79 4.78 -28.30
C VAL A 381 8.73 5.97 -28.23
N THR A 382 8.94 6.51 -27.04
CA THR A 382 9.85 7.63 -26.79
C THR A 382 10.85 7.21 -25.73
N LEU A 383 12.14 7.21 -26.08
CA LEU A 383 13.25 6.97 -25.18
C LEU A 383 14.04 8.27 -25.02
N GLY A 384 13.76 8.99 -23.93
CA GLY A 384 14.52 10.15 -23.51
C GLY A 384 15.71 9.73 -22.66
N GLY A 385 16.91 9.71 -23.21
CA GLY A 385 18.10 9.34 -22.47
C GLY A 385 19.33 9.09 -23.35
N PRO A 386 20.55 9.14 -22.78
CA PRO A 386 20.82 9.62 -21.42
C PRO A 386 20.60 11.14 -21.33
N ASN A 387 19.85 11.58 -20.32
CA ASN A 387 19.70 12.99 -19.96
C ASN A 387 20.62 13.26 -18.78
N ALA A 388 21.62 14.11 -18.95
CA ALA A 388 22.56 14.45 -17.89
C ALA A 388 22.32 15.88 -17.43
N THR A 389 22.30 16.11 -16.12
CA THR A 389 22.22 17.45 -15.53
C THR A 389 23.37 17.62 -14.57
N PHE A 390 24.10 18.71 -14.72
CA PHE A 390 25.14 19.14 -13.81
C PHE A 390 24.72 20.47 -13.20
N ASN A 391 24.68 20.58 -11.88
CA ASN A 391 24.35 21.82 -11.19
C ASN A 391 25.49 22.17 -10.25
N LEU A 392 26.06 23.37 -10.43
CA LEU A 392 27.01 23.94 -9.50
C LEU A 392 26.25 24.61 -8.34
N ARG A 393 26.76 24.48 -7.11
CA ARG A 393 26.24 25.24 -5.97
C ARG A 393 26.37 26.72 -6.28
N ARG A 394 25.35 27.48 -5.88
CA ARG A 394 25.37 28.94 -5.94
C ARG A 394 26.62 29.47 -5.24
N LEU A 395 27.40 30.28 -5.97
CA LEU A 395 28.60 30.93 -5.48
C LEU A 395 28.28 32.39 -5.19
N ALA A 396 28.72 32.88 -4.03
CA ALA A 396 28.68 34.30 -3.68
C ALA A 396 30.12 34.85 -3.69
N PRO A 397 30.69 35.16 -4.88
CA PRO A 397 32.13 35.40 -5.05
C PRO A 397 32.68 36.60 -4.27
N PHE A 398 31.81 37.54 -3.89
CA PHE A 398 32.18 38.76 -3.17
C PHE A 398 31.66 38.78 -1.73
N GLU A 399 31.06 37.68 -1.24
CA GLU A 399 30.64 37.60 0.15
C GLU A 399 31.86 37.52 1.08
N ARG A 400 31.89 38.37 2.11
CA ARG A 400 32.99 38.37 3.09
C ARG A 400 32.82 37.24 4.10
N SER A 401 33.93 36.67 4.55
CA SER A 401 33.95 35.63 5.57
C SER A 401 33.49 36.13 6.95
N GLN A 402 33.72 37.41 7.28
CA GLN A 402 33.23 38.05 8.50
C GLN A 402 32.29 39.21 8.16
N ARG A 403 31.03 39.11 8.59
CA ARG A 403 30.00 40.14 8.39
C ARG A 403 30.18 41.25 9.43
N THR A 404 30.49 42.46 8.96
CA THR A 404 30.51 43.70 9.75
C THR A 404 29.75 44.78 8.97
N GLY A 405 28.67 45.31 9.56
CA GLY A 405 27.78 46.28 8.93
C GLY A 405 26.79 45.68 7.91
N ASP A 406 26.06 46.56 7.22
CA ASP A 406 25.09 46.16 6.20
C ASP A 406 25.78 45.60 4.95
N GLN A 407 25.22 44.54 4.40
CA GLN A 407 25.74 43.88 3.20
C GLN A 407 25.59 44.81 1.98
N ARG A 408 26.67 44.99 1.24
CA ARG A 408 26.66 45.81 0.01
C ARG A 408 26.04 45.03 -1.15
N TRP A 409 25.43 45.72 -2.12
CA TRP A 409 24.75 45.07 -3.25
C TRP A 409 25.64 44.05 -3.99
N TYR A 410 26.92 44.37 -4.23
CA TYR A 410 27.85 43.44 -4.90
C TYR A 410 28.19 42.21 -4.04
N GLU A 411 28.10 42.31 -2.70
CA GLU A 411 28.30 41.18 -1.78
C GLU A 411 27.08 40.25 -1.76
N THR A 412 25.94 40.68 -2.32
CA THR A 412 24.75 39.84 -2.55
C THR A 412 24.75 39.19 -3.94
N LEU A 413 25.79 39.42 -4.74
CA LEU A 413 25.91 38.84 -6.07
C LEU A 413 26.06 37.33 -5.96
N ASN A 414 25.14 36.62 -6.60
CA ASN A 414 25.05 35.18 -6.63
C ASN A 414 25.21 34.71 -8.07
N VAL A 415 26.14 33.77 -8.28
CA VAL A 415 26.35 33.09 -9.56
C VAL A 415 25.89 31.64 -9.41
N SER A 416 25.01 31.19 -10.30
CA SER A 416 24.68 29.78 -10.46
C SER A 416 24.93 29.34 -11.89
N TYR A 417 25.37 28.09 -12.05
CA TYR A 417 25.61 27.48 -13.34
C TYR A 417 24.99 26.09 -13.36
N ASN A 418 24.23 25.80 -14.40
CA ASN A 418 23.74 24.47 -14.67
C ASN A 418 23.90 24.10 -16.13
N ASN A 419 24.21 22.84 -16.37
CA ASN A 419 24.32 22.25 -17.68
C ASN A 419 23.30 21.11 -17.81
N ARG A 420 22.68 20.99 -18.97
CA ARG A 420 21.67 19.98 -19.28
C ARG A 420 21.96 19.38 -20.65
N PHE A 421 22.39 18.13 -20.66
CA PHE A 421 22.41 17.29 -21.85
C PHE A 421 21.07 16.58 -21.99
N GLN A 422 20.49 16.61 -23.19
CA GLN A 422 19.29 15.86 -23.50
C GLN A 422 19.51 15.01 -24.74
N SER A 423 18.96 13.80 -24.70
CA SER A 423 18.91 12.88 -25.84
C SER A 423 17.51 12.30 -25.94
N ASN A 424 17.00 12.14 -27.15
CA ASN A 424 15.70 11.55 -27.39
C ASN A 424 15.68 10.75 -28.69
N PHE A 425 15.12 9.56 -28.58
CA PHE A 425 14.75 8.67 -29.67
C PHE A 425 13.24 8.55 -29.67
N THR A 426 12.59 8.77 -30.81
CA THR A 426 11.14 8.59 -30.97
C THR A 426 10.92 7.62 -32.11
N TYR A 427 10.30 6.48 -31.84
CA TYR A 427 9.93 5.50 -32.84
C TYR A 427 8.41 5.48 -33.00
N ARG A 428 7.97 5.80 -34.21
CA ARG A 428 6.56 5.71 -34.61
C ARG A 428 6.52 5.13 -36.03
N PRO A 429 6.17 3.85 -36.19
CA PRO A 429 6.09 3.25 -37.52
C PRO A 429 4.98 3.91 -38.34
N ILE A 430 5.16 3.96 -39.67
CA ILE A 430 4.16 4.48 -40.61
C ILE A 430 2.87 3.67 -40.50
N ASP A 431 2.99 2.33 -40.50
CA ASP A 431 1.90 1.39 -40.30
C ASP A 431 2.12 0.57 -39.02
N GLY A 432 1.51 1.02 -37.92
CA GLY A 432 1.74 0.40 -36.60
C GLY A 432 1.24 -1.03 -36.47
N ASP A 433 0.24 -1.44 -37.25
CA ASP A 433 -0.36 -2.78 -37.18
C ASP A 433 0.45 -3.83 -37.98
N SER A 434 1.29 -3.39 -38.93
CA SER A 434 2.12 -4.26 -39.78
C SER A 434 3.63 -4.08 -39.58
N ALA A 435 4.04 -3.22 -38.65
CA ALA A 435 5.46 -2.98 -38.34
C ALA A 435 6.16 -4.29 -37.97
N SER A 436 7.13 -4.69 -38.80
CA SER A 436 7.90 -5.93 -38.63
C SER A 436 9.14 -5.74 -37.76
N VAL A 437 9.61 -4.50 -37.63
CA VAL A 437 10.80 -4.11 -36.87
C VAL A 437 10.37 -3.56 -35.53
N SER A 438 11.06 -3.96 -34.46
CA SER A 438 10.78 -3.43 -33.13
C SER A 438 11.50 -2.10 -32.87
N TRP A 439 10.95 -1.27 -31.98
CA TRP A 439 11.58 0.01 -31.62
C TRP A 439 13.02 -0.13 -31.13
N TYR A 440 13.36 -1.24 -30.46
CA TYR A 440 14.71 -1.49 -29.94
C TYR A 440 15.69 -1.90 -31.05
N GLU A 441 15.23 -2.50 -32.14
CA GLU A 441 16.06 -2.77 -33.32
C GLU A 441 16.34 -1.46 -34.07
N ALA A 442 15.29 -0.66 -34.28
CA ALA A 442 15.39 0.68 -34.87
C ALA A 442 16.22 1.67 -34.03
N LEU A 443 16.38 1.43 -32.73
CA LEU A 443 17.23 2.24 -31.86
C LEU A 443 18.72 2.09 -32.21
N PHE A 444 19.15 0.87 -32.53
CA PHE A 444 20.56 0.55 -32.80
C PHE A 444 20.90 0.55 -34.29
N ASP A 445 19.90 0.50 -35.17
CA ASP A 445 20.09 0.54 -36.63
C ASP A 445 19.35 1.74 -37.27
N PRO A 446 20.10 2.79 -37.68
CA PRO A 446 19.52 3.96 -38.34
C PRO A 446 18.85 3.68 -39.69
N SER A 447 19.23 2.58 -40.36
CA SER A 447 18.63 2.20 -41.65
C SER A 447 17.24 1.60 -41.44
N LEU A 448 17.10 0.69 -40.47
CA LEU A 448 15.81 0.12 -40.08
C LEU A 448 14.87 1.20 -39.50
N TYR A 449 15.41 2.16 -38.75
CA TYR A 449 14.63 3.33 -38.31
C TYR A 449 14.02 4.08 -39.48
N ARG A 450 14.82 4.39 -40.50
CA ARG A 450 14.39 5.16 -41.67
C ARG A 450 13.36 4.40 -42.49
N GLU A 451 13.57 3.10 -42.70
CA GLU A 451 12.64 2.25 -43.44
C GLU A 451 11.24 2.25 -42.80
N GLN A 452 11.18 2.20 -41.48
CA GLN A 452 9.93 2.00 -40.74
C GLN A 452 9.20 3.31 -40.41
N THR A 453 9.95 4.40 -40.19
CA THR A 453 9.38 5.71 -39.81
C THR A 453 9.30 6.68 -40.98
N GLY A 454 10.06 6.46 -42.05
CA GLY A 454 10.26 7.43 -43.13
C GLY A 454 11.09 8.65 -42.70
N GLU A 455 11.57 8.70 -41.44
CA GLU A 455 12.26 9.85 -40.89
C GLU A 455 13.79 9.69 -40.95
N MET A 456 14.47 10.82 -41.12
CA MET A 456 15.92 10.92 -41.02
C MET A 456 16.33 11.31 -39.60
N GLY A 457 17.42 10.73 -39.09
CA GLY A 457 18.03 11.04 -37.80
C GLY A 457 17.37 10.34 -36.62
N HIS A 458 17.75 9.07 -36.45
CA HIS A 458 17.28 8.15 -35.41
C HIS A 458 17.35 8.74 -33.98
N ILE A 459 18.46 9.37 -33.60
CA ILE A 459 18.65 9.96 -32.26
C ILE A 459 18.93 11.44 -32.38
N ARG A 460 18.20 12.25 -31.60
CA ARG A 460 18.45 13.69 -31.45
C ARG A 460 19.04 13.98 -30.09
N TYR A 461 20.06 14.82 -30.04
CA TYR A 461 20.69 15.23 -28.78
C TYR A 461 21.15 16.68 -28.82
N GLY A 462 21.31 17.28 -27.65
CA GLY A 462 21.77 18.66 -27.50
C GLY A 462 22.25 18.94 -26.08
N LEU A 463 23.13 19.92 -25.93
CA LEU A 463 23.67 20.37 -24.65
C LEU A 463 23.30 21.84 -24.42
N GLN A 464 22.66 22.14 -23.30
CA GLN A 464 22.29 23.50 -22.90
C GLN A 464 23.08 23.90 -21.66
N HIS A 465 23.71 25.08 -21.70
CA HIS A 465 24.39 25.70 -20.58
C HIS A 465 23.56 26.90 -20.13
N ASN A 466 23.37 27.04 -18.82
CA ASN A 466 22.72 28.21 -18.24
C ASN A 466 23.63 28.77 -17.16
N ALA A 467 23.93 30.05 -17.25
CA ALA A 467 24.58 30.79 -16.18
C ALA A 467 23.66 31.95 -15.77
N ASP A 468 23.36 32.01 -14.48
CA ASP A 468 22.52 33.02 -13.86
C ASP A 468 23.35 33.83 -12.88
N VAL A 469 23.25 35.15 -13.00
CA VAL A 469 23.79 36.11 -12.05
C VAL A 469 22.62 36.87 -11.45
N SER A 470 22.53 36.94 -10.13
CA SER A 470 21.49 37.72 -9.45
C SER A 470 22.06 38.50 -8.28
N THR A 471 21.50 39.67 -8.00
CA THR A 471 21.93 40.54 -6.91
C THR A 471 20.72 41.24 -6.29
N GLN A 472 20.75 41.42 -4.98
CA GLN A 472 19.79 42.23 -4.25
C GLN A 472 20.27 43.69 -4.26
N LEU A 473 19.51 44.55 -4.93
CA LEU A 473 19.85 45.97 -5.09
C LEU A 473 19.44 46.82 -3.88
N THR A 474 18.49 46.36 -3.05
CA THR A 474 18.00 47.09 -1.87
C THR A 474 18.34 46.40 -0.56
N SER A 475 18.85 47.16 0.41
CA SER A 475 19.08 46.71 1.79
C SER A 475 17.86 46.82 2.72
N SER A 476 16.70 47.21 2.21
CA SER A 476 15.47 47.41 3.00
C SER A 476 14.82 46.10 3.43
N GLN A 477 14.20 46.09 4.62
CA GLN A 477 13.38 44.98 5.13
C GLN A 477 11.94 44.99 4.59
N PHE A 478 11.49 46.12 4.03
CA PHE A 478 10.09 46.32 3.58
C PHE A 478 9.92 46.15 2.07
N VAL A 479 10.97 46.45 1.32
CA VAL A 479 10.99 46.42 -0.14
C VAL A 479 12.16 45.57 -0.59
N ASN A 480 11.88 44.59 -1.45
CA ASN A 480 12.88 43.71 -2.03
C ASN A 480 12.98 44.02 -3.52
N LEU A 481 14.12 44.56 -3.96
CA LEU A 481 14.47 44.73 -5.36
C LEU A 481 15.65 43.81 -5.70
N THR A 482 15.40 42.81 -6.54
CA THR A 482 16.43 41.94 -7.12
C THR A 482 16.65 42.29 -8.58
N ALA A 483 17.90 42.26 -9.03
CA ALA A 483 18.24 42.24 -10.45
C ALA A 483 18.81 40.87 -10.83
N ASN A 484 18.52 40.42 -12.05
CA ASN A 484 18.98 39.15 -12.58
C ASN A 484 19.45 39.29 -14.02
N PHE A 485 20.50 38.57 -14.38
CA PHE A 485 20.99 38.39 -15.73
C PHE A 485 21.21 36.89 -15.96
N ARG A 486 20.65 36.36 -17.04
CA ARG A 486 20.81 34.97 -17.44
C ARG A 486 21.40 34.94 -18.84
N ILE A 487 22.37 34.06 -19.05
CA ILE A 487 22.87 33.68 -20.37
C ILE A 487 22.63 32.18 -20.56
N THR A 488 22.08 31.83 -21.71
CA THR A 488 21.85 30.45 -22.14
C THR A 488 22.64 30.18 -23.39
N GLU A 489 23.41 29.09 -23.42
CA GLU A 489 24.13 28.65 -24.60
C GLU A 489 23.63 27.26 -25.02
N PHE A 490 23.30 27.12 -26.30
CA PHE A 490 22.80 25.91 -26.93
C PHE A 490 23.91 25.33 -27.79
N TRP A 491 24.22 24.05 -27.62
CA TRP A 491 25.13 23.30 -28.46
C TRP A 491 24.35 22.18 -29.14
N VAL A 492 24.28 22.23 -30.46
CA VAL A 492 23.54 21.26 -31.27
C VAL A 492 24.48 20.63 -32.31
N PRO A 493 24.38 19.31 -32.54
CA PRO A 493 25.21 18.59 -33.52
C PRO A 493 24.65 18.69 -34.95
N GLU A 494 23.42 19.17 -35.11
CA GLU A 494 22.72 19.26 -36.39
C GLU A 494 21.81 20.49 -36.41
N THR A 495 21.63 21.05 -37.61
CA THR A 495 20.68 22.13 -37.90
C THR A 495 19.82 21.76 -39.11
N ILE A 496 18.83 22.58 -39.44
CA ILE A 496 18.01 22.40 -40.63
C ILE A 496 18.22 23.50 -41.65
N ARG A 497 18.12 23.14 -42.92
CA ARG A 497 18.04 24.05 -44.05
C ARG A 497 16.77 23.79 -44.82
N GLN A 498 15.94 24.82 -44.99
CA GLN A 498 14.73 24.76 -45.79
C GLN A 498 15.00 25.38 -47.16
N THR A 499 14.55 24.73 -48.22
CA THR A 499 14.65 25.21 -49.59
C THR A 499 13.30 25.03 -50.29
N PHE A 500 12.89 26.04 -51.04
CA PHE A 500 11.68 25.95 -51.86
C PHE A 500 11.93 25.09 -53.09
N ASN A 501 11.06 24.11 -53.34
CA ASN A 501 11.07 23.29 -54.54
C ASN A 501 9.95 23.76 -55.49
N PRO A 502 10.29 24.42 -56.62
CA PRO A 502 9.30 24.97 -57.53
C PRO A 502 8.51 23.89 -58.31
N GLU A 503 9.03 22.68 -58.44
CA GLU A 503 8.37 21.59 -59.17
C GLU A 503 7.22 20.98 -58.37
N THR A 504 7.39 20.86 -57.04
CA THR A 504 6.39 20.29 -56.13
C THR A 504 5.56 21.35 -55.40
N ASN A 505 5.93 22.63 -55.55
CA ASN A 505 5.39 23.78 -54.82
C ASN A 505 5.38 23.55 -53.29
N ARG A 506 6.48 23.00 -52.77
CA ARG A 506 6.64 22.64 -51.36
C ARG A 506 8.01 23.07 -50.83
N ILE A 507 8.09 23.24 -49.51
CA ILE A 507 9.36 23.46 -48.81
C ILE A 507 9.99 22.11 -48.47
N ASP A 508 11.18 21.86 -49.02
CA ASP A 508 12.00 20.71 -48.69
C ASP A 508 12.91 21.06 -47.51
N THR A 509 12.91 20.22 -46.47
CA THR A 509 13.78 20.40 -45.29
C THR A 509 14.93 19.39 -45.33
N ARG A 510 16.16 19.89 -45.41
CA ARG A 510 17.39 19.10 -45.34
C ARG A 510 18.04 19.25 -43.96
N ILE A 511 18.55 18.15 -43.43
CA ILE A 511 19.34 18.14 -42.19
C ILE A 511 20.80 18.42 -42.55
N GLU A 512 21.37 19.45 -41.93
CA GLU A 512 22.80 19.78 -42.02
C GLU A 512 23.49 19.26 -40.74
N GLN A 513 24.30 18.22 -40.90
CA GLN A 513 25.14 17.68 -39.81
C GLN A 513 26.32 18.63 -39.58
N GLY A 514 26.51 19.10 -38.36
CA GLY A 514 27.55 20.07 -38.01
C GLY A 514 27.33 20.69 -36.64
N PHE A 515 28.39 20.81 -35.86
CA PHE A 515 28.34 21.42 -34.53
C PHE A 515 28.07 22.92 -34.65
N THR A 516 26.90 23.35 -34.17
CA THR A 516 26.46 24.75 -34.16
C THR A 516 26.16 25.18 -32.74
N THR A 517 26.48 26.44 -32.42
CA THR A 517 26.19 27.02 -31.11
C THR A 517 25.30 28.25 -31.24
N ALA A 518 24.45 28.50 -30.24
CA ALA A 518 23.67 29.72 -30.13
C ALA A 518 23.70 30.25 -28.70
N ARG A 519 23.66 31.56 -28.52
CA ARG A 519 23.69 32.22 -27.23
C ARG A 519 22.51 33.17 -27.11
N THR A 520 21.74 33.03 -26.06
CA THR A 520 20.70 33.98 -25.68
C THR A 520 21.00 34.55 -24.32
N PHE A 521 20.47 35.73 -24.05
CA PHE A 521 20.57 36.36 -22.75
C PHE A 521 19.31 37.15 -22.47
N ASN A 522 18.94 37.21 -21.20
CA ASN A 522 17.85 38.02 -20.72
C ASN A 522 18.21 38.64 -19.37
N THR A 523 17.70 39.84 -19.14
CA THR A 523 17.91 40.58 -17.89
C THR A 523 16.57 40.96 -17.30
N GLY A 524 16.52 41.18 -15.99
CA GLY A 524 15.30 41.57 -15.33
C GLY A 524 15.52 42.18 -13.96
N ALA A 525 14.47 42.78 -13.44
CA ALA A 525 14.40 43.31 -12.09
C ALA A 525 13.05 42.96 -11.46
N ASN A 526 13.05 42.42 -10.25
CA ASN A 526 11.84 42.07 -9.52
C ASN A 526 11.74 42.91 -8.25
N LEU A 527 10.63 43.63 -8.11
CA LEU A 527 10.26 44.43 -6.96
C LEU A 527 9.13 43.71 -6.21
N GLY A 528 9.29 43.46 -4.91
CA GLY A 528 8.27 42.87 -4.07
C GLY A 528 8.14 43.57 -2.72
N THR A 529 6.94 43.56 -2.16
CA THR A 529 6.67 44.03 -0.79
C THR A 529 5.59 43.18 -0.12
N THR A 530 5.44 43.30 1.19
CA THR A 530 4.36 42.67 1.96
C THR A 530 3.65 43.72 2.78
N LEU A 531 2.35 43.85 2.54
CA LEU A 531 1.46 44.78 3.22
C LEU A 531 0.52 43.99 4.14
N TYR A 532 0.36 44.46 5.38
CA TYR A 532 -0.52 43.85 6.37
C TYR A 532 -1.69 44.78 6.67
N GLY A 533 -2.92 44.31 6.40
CA GLY A 533 -4.16 44.94 6.83
C GLY A 533 -4.75 44.19 8.01
N ILE A 534 -5.09 44.90 9.09
CA ILE A 534 -5.75 44.32 10.27
C ILE A 534 -7.05 45.08 10.50
N SER A 535 -8.15 44.35 10.58
CA SER A 535 -9.47 44.89 10.94
C SER A 535 -9.95 44.23 12.23
N ASN A 536 -10.45 45.01 13.18
CA ASN A 536 -11.03 44.51 14.42
C ASN A 536 -12.53 44.18 14.30
N ALA A 537 -13.06 44.11 13.06
CA ALA A 537 -14.44 43.76 12.81
C ALA A 537 -14.79 42.40 13.44
N ARG A 538 -16.04 42.31 13.91
CA ARG A 538 -16.60 41.10 14.52
C ARG A 538 -17.83 40.67 13.75
N ILE A 539 -17.80 39.46 13.22
CA ILE A 539 -18.91 38.86 12.47
C ILE A 539 -19.24 37.53 13.17
N GLY A 540 -20.27 37.54 14.01
CA GLY A 540 -20.65 36.39 14.83
C GLY A 540 -19.53 35.95 15.79
N ASN A 541 -19.05 34.70 15.62
CA ASN A 541 -17.96 34.12 16.39
C ASN A 541 -16.57 34.38 15.76
N LEU A 542 -16.51 35.06 14.61
CA LEU A 542 -15.26 35.47 13.98
C LEU A 542 -14.90 36.87 14.47
N GLN A 543 -13.67 37.04 14.97
CA GLN A 543 -13.15 38.27 15.53
C GLN A 543 -11.78 38.55 14.94
N GLY A 544 -11.58 39.77 14.48
CA GLY A 544 -10.31 40.16 13.89
C GLY A 544 -10.11 39.53 12.52
N PHE A 545 -9.83 40.34 11.52
CA PHE A 545 -9.50 39.91 10.17
C PHE A 545 -8.11 40.43 9.84
N ARG A 546 -7.21 39.53 9.46
CA ARG A 546 -5.88 39.87 8.97
C ARG A 546 -5.81 39.54 7.49
N HIS A 547 -5.53 40.55 6.69
CA HIS A 547 -5.25 40.42 5.27
C HIS A 547 -3.76 40.67 5.06
N THR A 548 -3.04 39.68 4.51
CA THR A 548 -1.65 39.84 4.08
C THR A 548 -1.65 39.92 2.56
N PHE A 549 -1.27 41.07 2.03
CA PHE A 549 -1.17 41.34 0.60
C PHE A 549 0.29 41.41 0.17
N ARG A 550 0.67 40.59 -0.80
CA ARG A 550 2.04 40.48 -1.32
C ARG A 550 2.04 40.82 -2.81
N PRO A 551 2.12 42.11 -3.17
CA PRO A 551 2.30 42.50 -4.55
C PRO A 551 3.76 42.30 -4.98
N SER A 552 3.94 41.91 -6.24
CA SER A 552 5.24 41.96 -6.91
C SER A 552 5.11 42.47 -8.34
N VAL A 553 6.10 43.24 -8.77
CA VAL A 553 6.25 43.73 -10.14
C VAL A 553 7.58 43.23 -10.68
N SER A 554 7.58 42.59 -11.84
CA SER A 554 8.78 42.05 -12.50
C SER A 554 8.97 42.69 -13.86
N PHE A 555 10.12 43.29 -14.12
CA PHE A 555 10.53 43.70 -15.45
C PHE A 555 11.46 42.65 -16.05
N THR A 556 11.20 42.23 -17.29
CA THR A 556 12.04 41.31 -18.04
C THR A 556 12.32 41.87 -19.43
N PHE A 557 13.59 41.88 -19.81
CA PHE A 557 14.08 42.24 -21.14
C PHE A 557 14.83 41.07 -21.78
N SER A 558 14.45 40.73 -23.02
CA SER A 558 15.17 39.83 -23.92
C SER A 558 15.28 40.52 -25.29
N PRO A 559 16.48 40.60 -25.89
CA PRO A 559 16.62 41.06 -27.27
C PRO A 559 15.87 40.15 -28.25
N ASP A 560 15.68 40.66 -29.46
CA ASP A 560 15.25 39.82 -30.57
C ASP A 560 16.43 38.99 -31.11
N PHE A 561 16.33 37.67 -30.99
CA PHE A 561 17.33 36.74 -31.51
C PHE A 561 17.06 36.30 -32.95
N SER A 562 15.99 36.78 -33.58
CA SER A 562 15.76 36.61 -35.03
C SER A 562 16.46 37.65 -35.89
N ASP A 563 17.04 38.70 -35.29
CA ASP A 563 17.88 39.65 -36.03
C ASP A 563 18.97 38.89 -36.84
N PRO A 564 19.09 39.15 -38.16
CA PRO A 564 20.02 38.45 -39.04
C PRO A 564 21.49 38.47 -38.57
N SER A 565 21.89 39.45 -37.76
CA SER A 565 23.23 39.54 -37.16
C SER A 565 23.58 38.35 -36.25
N TRP A 566 22.58 37.67 -35.66
CA TRP A 566 22.79 36.47 -34.85
C TRP A 566 22.97 35.20 -35.70
N GLY A 567 22.38 35.17 -36.90
CA GLY A 567 22.41 34.01 -37.80
C GLY A 567 21.60 32.80 -37.33
N TYR A 568 20.68 32.97 -36.38
CA TYR A 568 19.86 31.88 -35.82
C TYR A 568 18.58 31.61 -36.63
N PHE A 569 18.16 32.58 -37.43
CA PHE A 569 16.97 32.53 -38.28
C PHE A 569 17.35 32.75 -39.74
N ARG A 570 16.55 32.19 -40.64
CA ARG A 570 16.69 32.33 -42.09
C ARG A 570 15.32 32.41 -42.73
N ASP A 571 15.25 33.08 -43.87
CA ASP A 571 14.04 33.10 -44.69
C ASP A 571 14.04 31.98 -45.73
N VAL A 572 12.86 31.43 -45.97
CA VAL A 572 12.60 30.51 -47.08
C VAL A 572 11.39 31.00 -47.87
N VAL A 573 11.46 30.92 -49.19
CA VAL A 573 10.30 31.17 -50.06
C VAL A 573 9.26 30.06 -49.84
N THR A 574 8.00 30.42 -49.63
CA THR A 574 6.92 29.48 -49.31
C THR A 574 6.13 29.04 -50.53
N ASP A 575 6.09 29.86 -51.58
CA ASP A 575 5.30 29.63 -52.78
C ASP A 575 5.91 30.26 -54.03
N SER A 576 5.35 29.92 -55.17
CA SER A 576 5.71 30.49 -56.47
C SER A 576 5.36 31.98 -56.62
N LEU A 577 4.59 32.55 -55.69
CA LEU A 577 4.27 33.99 -55.65
C LEU A 577 5.40 34.81 -55.00
N GLY A 578 6.42 34.15 -54.44
CA GLY A 578 7.57 34.80 -53.82
C GLY A 578 7.36 35.19 -52.37
N ASN A 579 6.30 34.70 -51.72
CA ASN A 579 6.11 34.92 -50.28
C ASN A 579 7.23 34.22 -49.51
N THR A 580 7.67 34.82 -48.40
CA THR A 580 8.74 34.28 -47.56
C THR A 580 8.24 33.96 -46.16
N ARG A 581 8.91 33.02 -45.51
CA ARG A 581 8.69 32.65 -44.11
C ARG A 581 10.03 32.52 -43.41
N GLU A 582 10.14 33.19 -42.29
CA GLU A 582 11.28 33.05 -41.38
C GLU A 582 11.20 31.71 -40.63
N TYR A 583 12.32 31.02 -40.47
CA TYR A 583 12.42 29.80 -39.68
C TYR A 583 13.73 29.76 -38.88
N SER A 584 13.69 29.16 -37.69
CA SER A 584 14.90 28.94 -36.89
C SER A 584 15.67 27.74 -37.42
N ILE A 585 16.99 27.87 -37.58
CA ILE A 585 17.86 26.75 -37.95
C ILE A 585 17.92 25.66 -36.86
N PHE A 586 17.47 25.98 -35.64
CA PHE A 586 17.40 25.09 -34.48
C PHE A 586 16.02 24.43 -34.30
N GLN A 587 15.06 24.61 -35.20
CA GLN A 587 13.68 24.12 -35.04
C GLN A 587 13.58 22.60 -34.75
N ARG A 588 14.55 21.81 -35.22
CA ARG A 588 14.60 20.35 -34.99
C ARG A 588 15.30 19.94 -33.68
N SER A 589 16.02 20.85 -33.03
CA SER A 589 16.80 20.63 -31.80
C SER A 589 15.92 20.17 -30.63
N ILE A 590 16.39 19.17 -29.89
CA ILE A 590 15.72 18.66 -28.69
C ILE A 590 15.74 19.64 -27.51
N ILE A 591 16.79 20.46 -27.42
CA ILE A 591 16.95 21.49 -26.37
C ILE A 591 16.29 22.82 -26.77
N GLY A 592 15.59 22.84 -27.92
CA GLY A 592 15.10 24.06 -28.53
C GLY A 592 16.24 24.92 -29.09
N GLY A 593 15.99 26.21 -29.17
CA GLY A 593 16.95 27.22 -29.59
C GLY A 593 16.49 28.62 -29.21
N PRO A 594 17.20 29.65 -29.69
CA PRO A 594 16.80 31.04 -29.52
C PRO A 594 15.38 31.31 -30.00
N SER A 595 14.63 32.10 -29.23
CA SER A 595 13.28 32.54 -29.58
C SER A 595 13.33 33.79 -30.45
N ALA A 596 12.43 33.88 -31.44
CA ALA A 596 12.20 35.11 -32.19
C ALA A 596 11.41 36.12 -31.36
N GLY A 597 11.59 37.40 -31.69
CA GLY A 597 10.87 38.52 -31.11
C GLY A 597 11.56 39.11 -29.88
N GLU A 598 11.55 40.43 -29.82
CA GLU A 598 11.95 41.18 -28.63
C GLU A 598 10.92 41.01 -27.51
N GLN A 599 11.40 40.83 -26.27
CA GLN A 599 10.55 40.83 -25.08
C GLN A 599 10.90 42.01 -24.18
N ARG A 600 9.94 42.88 -23.91
CA ARG A 600 10.01 43.94 -22.89
C ARG A 600 8.74 43.86 -22.06
N SER A 601 8.74 43.03 -21.03
CA SER A 601 7.50 42.74 -20.29
C SER A 601 7.53 43.22 -18.84
N LEU A 602 6.44 43.86 -18.40
CA LEU A 602 6.13 44.11 -16.99
C LEU A 602 5.10 43.08 -16.52
N GLY A 603 5.51 42.21 -15.60
CA GLY A 603 4.66 41.25 -14.91
C GLY A 603 4.16 41.80 -13.59
N PHE A 604 2.90 41.52 -13.27
CA PHE A 604 2.25 41.86 -12.01
C PHE A 604 1.78 40.57 -11.35
N SER A 605 2.12 40.38 -10.09
CA SER A 605 1.66 39.26 -9.28
C SER A 605 1.11 39.75 -7.94
N PHE A 606 0.00 39.17 -7.51
CA PHE A 606 -0.69 39.52 -6.29
C PHE A 606 -1.00 38.26 -5.51
N ALA A 607 -0.42 38.09 -4.33
CA ALA A 607 -0.80 37.01 -3.42
C ALA A 607 -1.52 37.56 -2.18
N ASN A 608 -2.68 37.01 -1.89
CA ASN A 608 -3.54 37.43 -0.79
C ASN A 608 -3.75 36.27 0.19
N VAL A 609 -3.56 36.52 1.48
CA VAL A 609 -3.89 35.58 2.56
C VAL A 609 -4.89 36.27 3.48
N LEU A 610 -6.00 35.60 3.79
CA LEU A 610 -7.04 36.14 4.67
C LEU A 610 -7.27 35.20 5.86
N GLU A 611 -7.07 35.73 7.06
CA GLU A 611 -7.15 34.98 8.31
C GLU A 611 -8.09 35.67 9.28
N THR A 612 -8.74 34.89 10.13
CA THR A 612 -9.61 35.40 11.20
C THR A 612 -9.47 34.56 12.45
N LYS A 613 -9.81 35.11 13.63
CA LYS A 613 -9.90 34.31 14.86
C LYS A 613 -11.33 33.88 15.11
N GLN A 614 -11.58 32.59 15.15
CA GLN A 614 -12.82 32.03 15.67
C GLN A 614 -12.74 31.94 17.19
N VAL A 615 -13.63 32.66 17.87
CA VAL A 615 -13.72 32.70 19.33
C VAL A 615 -14.95 31.94 19.77
N ARG A 616 -14.76 30.89 20.57
CA ARG A 616 -15.83 30.14 21.24
C ARG A 616 -15.67 30.32 22.75
N ARG A 617 -16.78 30.40 23.48
CA ARG A 617 -16.77 30.33 24.95
C ARG A 617 -17.37 29.01 25.38
N ASP A 618 -16.72 28.32 26.30
CA ASP A 618 -17.29 27.12 26.92
C ASP A 618 -18.33 27.52 27.99
N THR A 619 -19.09 26.54 28.47
CA THR A 619 -20.05 26.57 29.58
C THR A 619 -19.47 27.09 30.89
N THR A 620 -18.14 27.02 31.08
CA THR A 620 -17.39 27.62 32.21
C THR A 620 -17.02 29.09 31.99
N GLY A 621 -17.32 29.67 30.82
CA GLY A 621 -16.96 31.03 30.42
C GLY A 621 -15.56 31.16 29.79
N GLU A 622 -14.76 30.09 29.77
CA GLU A 622 -13.41 30.08 29.18
C GLU A 622 -13.43 30.38 27.68
N ARG A 623 -12.56 31.31 27.25
CA ARG A 623 -12.43 31.77 25.86
C ARG A 623 -11.45 30.90 25.10
N LYS A 624 -11.94 30.12 24.12
CA LYS A 624 -11.12 29.34 23.18
C LYS A 624 -11.01 30.09 21.85
N GLU A 625 -9.79 30.43 21.47
CA GLU A 625 -9.48 31.09 20.20
C GLU A 625 -8.81 30.12 19.22
N ASN A 626 -9.33 30.02 18.00
CA ASN A 626 -8.72 29.27 16.91
C ASN A 626 -8.50 30.19 15.71
N ILE A 627 -7.29 30.25 15.16
CA ILE A 627 -7.02 31.00 13.93
C ILE A 627 -7.49 30.15 12.75
N ILE A 628 -8.32 30.73 11.89
CA ILE A 628 -8.83 30.10 10.67
C ILE A 628 -8.31 30.89 9.48
N ARG A 629 -7.70 30.20 8.52
CA ARG A 629 -7.37 30.76 7.21
C ARG A 629 -8.58 30.60 6.30
N ILE A 630 -9.26 31.71 6.01
CA ILE A 630 -10.38 31.73 5.06
C ILE A 630 -9.83 31.54 3.64
N ILE A 631 -8.74 32.22 3.34
CA ILE A 631 -7.99 32.09 2.08
C ILE A 631 -6.55 31.82 2.47
N ASP A 632 -6.04 30.65 2.09
CA ASP A 632 -4.63 30.30 2.28
C ASP A 632 -3.75 31.04 1.27
N ASN A 633 -4.22 31.13 0.03
CA ASN A 633 -3.63 31.96 -1.01
C ASN A 633 -4.65 32.27 -2.11
N LEU A 634 -4.86 33.55 -2.41
CA LEU A 634 -5.48 34.02 -3.64
C LEU A 634 -4.42 34.74 -4.46
N GLY A 635 -3.92 34.05 -5.48
CA GLY A 635 -2.88 34.51 -6.40
C GLY A 635 -3.49 35.03 -7.71
N VAL A 636 -3.13 36.23 -8.16
CA VAL A 636 -3.49 36.74 -9.50
C VAL A 636 -2.23 37.21 -10.22
N ASN A 637 -2.01 36.74 -11.44
CA ASN A 637 -0.81 37.06 -12.22
C ASN A 637 -1.18 37.41 -13.67
N PHE A 638 -0.58 38.47 -14.20
CA PHE A 638 -0.63 38.85 -15.61
C PHE A 638 0.61 39.66 -15.98
N SER A 639 0.82 39.92 -17.26
CA SER A 639 1.97 40.69 -17.76
C SER A 639 1.61 41.49 -18.99
N TYR A 640 2.31 42.59 -19.21
CA TYR A 640 2.18 43.42 -20.40
C TYR A 640 3.52 43.48 -21.14
N ASN A 641 3.56 43.03 -22.39
CA ASN A 641 4.74 43.07 -23.25
C ASN A 641 4.69 44.29 -24.17
N PHE A 642 5.56 45.27 -23.91
CA PHE A 642 5.67 46.51 -24.69
C PHE A 642 6.26 46.29 -26.08
N ALA A 643 7.00 45.19 -26.28
CA ALA A 643 7.64 44.87 -27.56
C ALA A 643 6.75 44.05 -28.50
N ALA A 644 5.62 43.51 -28.03
CA ALA A 644 4.72 42.74 -28.88
C ALA A 644 3.93 43.66 -29.83
N GLU A 645 3.79 43.26 -31.10
CA GLU A 645 2.99 44.01 -32.08
C GLU A 645 1.48 43.91 -31.81
N SER A 646 1.03 42.74 -31.38
CA SER A 646 -0.36 42.44 -31.00
C SER A 646 -0.42 41.61 -29.71
N PHE A 647 -1.58 41.58 -29.07
CA PHE A 647 -1.84 40.82 -27.85
C PHE A 647 -0.87 41.15 -26.71
N LYS A 648 -0.65 42.45 -26.48
CA LYS A 648 0.35 42.97 -25.51
C LYS A 648 0.12 42.53 -24.06
N LEU A 649 -1.13 42.51 -23.59
CA LEU A 649 -1.51 42.00 -22.27
C LEU A 649 -1.69 40.47 -22.30
N SER A 650 -1.07 39.75 -21.38
CA SER A 650 -1.23 38.29 -21.26
C SER A 650 -2.53 37.91 -20.55
N PRO A 651 -3.01 36.65 -20.71
CA PRO A 651 -4.15 36.15 -19.95
C PRO A 651 -3.94 36.30 -18.43
N VAL A 652 -4.99 36.71 -17.74
CA VAL A 652 -5.01 36.86 -16.28
C VAL A 652 -5.22 35.49 -15.65
N ASN A 653 -4.24 35.03 -14.88
CA ASN A 653 -4.31 33.75 -14.18
C ASN A 653 -4.64 33.99 -12.71
N ALA A 654 -5.74 33.42 -12.22
CA ALA A 654 -6.15 33.45 -10.84
C ALA A 654 -6.09 32.05 -10.23
N SER A 655 -5.54 31.94 -9.03
CA SER A 655 -5.46 30.68 -8.26
C SER A 655 -5.94 30.93 -6.84
N LEU A 656 -6.72 30.01 -6.30
CA LEU A 656 -7.28 30.06 -4.96
C LEU A 656 -6.98 28.75 -4.24
N SER A 657 -6.43 28.82 -3.04
CA SER A 657 -6.41 27.72 -2.08
C SER A 657 -7.08 28.14 -0.77
N SER A 658 -7.90 27.25 -0.22
CA SER A 658 -8.67 27.52 0.99
C SER A 658 -8.95 26.24 1.78
N ASN A 659 -8.80 26.35 3.10
CA ASN A 659 -9.24 25.36 4.09
C ASN A 659 -10.35 25.94 4.99
N ILE A 660 -11.20 26.84 4.46
CA ILE A 660 -12.26 27.50 5.23
C ILE A 660 -13.23 26.49 5.88
N LEU A 661 -13.51 25.39 5.18
CA LEU A 661 -14.29 24.26 5.68
C LEU A 661 -13.35 23.29 6.39
N ARG A 662 -13.66 22.94 7.65
CA ARG A 662 -12.85 21.99 8.42
C ARG A 662 -12.70 20.68 7.65
N GLN A 663 -11.45 20.22 7.51
CA GLN A 663 -11.08 18.97 6.83
C GLN A 663 -11.35 18.93 5.32
N VAL A 664 -11.82 20.04 4.71
CA VAL A 664 -11.99 20.14 3.26
C VAL A 664 -10.93 21.08 2.70
N ARG A 665 -10.09 20.58 1.81
CA ARG A 665 -9.11 21.39 1.07
C ARG A 665 -9.68 21.74 -0.29
N ILE A 666 -9.81 23.04 -0.56
CA ILE A 666 -10.31 23.57 -1.83
C ILE A 666 -9.14 24.20 -2.58
N ASN A 667 -8.97 23.83 -3.84
CA ASN A 667 -8.06 24.48 -4.78
C ASN A 667 -8.83 24.81 -6.05
N ALA A 668 -8.77 26.06 -6.51
CA ALA A 668 -9.38 26.48 -7.77
C ALA A 668 -8.36 27.26 -8.60
N ASN A 669 -8.39 27.08 -9.93
CA ASN A 669 -7.62 27.90 -10.86
C ASN A 669 -8.54 28.38 -11.97
N ALA A 670 -8.37 29.63 -12.36
CA ALA A 670 -9.10 30.27 -13.44
C ALA A 670 -8.12 31.02 -14.35
N THR A 671 -8.30 30.92 -15.66
CA THR A 671 -7.58 31.73 -16.64
C THR A 671 -8.58 32.58 -17.37
N PHE A 672 -8.29 33.87 -17.50
CA PHE A 672 -9.13 34.80 -18.22
C PHE A 672 -8.36 35.46 -19.36
N ASN A 673 -8.97 35.48 -20.54
CA ASN A 673 -8.46 36.17 -21.72
C ASN A 673 -9.02 37.60 -21.77
N PRO A 674 -8.17 38.65 -21.84
CA PRO A 674 -8.63 40.03 -21.94
C PRO A 674 -9.13 40.44 -23.32
N TYR A 675 -8.95 39.61 -24.35
CA TYR A 675 -9.27 39.96 -25.74
C TYR A 675 -10.67 39.52 -26.17
N ALA A 676 -11.26 40.30 -27.07
CA ALA A 676 -12.47 39.96 -27.81
C ALA A 676 -12.21 38.80 -28.79
N THR A 677 -13.28 38.27 -29.39
CA THR A 677 -13.15 37.21 -30.40
C THR A 677 -13.99 37.48 -31.63
N ASP A 678 -13.50 37.01 -32.78
CA ASP A 678 -14.28 36.98 -34.01
C ASP A 678 -15.46 35.98 -33.97
N SER A 679 -16.20 35.91 -35.08
CA SER A 679 -17.34 34.99 -35.26
C SER A 679 -16.96 33.50 -35.24
N LEU A 680 -15.67 33.18 -35.35
CA LEU A 680 -15.12 31.83 -35.27
C LEU A 680 -14.55 31.53 -33.87
N GLY A 681 -14.66 32.46 -32.92
CA GLY A 681 -14.18 32.31 -31.55
C GLY A 681 -12.66 32.52 -31.40
N ARG A 682 -11.97 33.04 -32.41
CA ARG A 682 -10.53 33.34 -32.37
C ARG A 682 -10.30 34.71 -31.74
N ALA A 683 -9.30 34.83 -30.88
CA ALA A 683 -8.98 36.11 -30.25
C ALA A 683 -8.56 37.14 -31.32
N ILE A 684 -9.07 38.36 -31.19
CA ILE A 684 -8.67 39.53 -31.98
C ILE A 684 -7.98 40.54 -31.07
N ASP A 685 -7.06 41.34 -31.59
CA ASP A 685 -6.29 42.32 -30.80
C ASP A 685 -7.11 43.57 -30.41
N THR A 686 -8.30 43.34 -29.87
CA THR A 686 -9.22 44.31 -29.30
C THR A 686 -9.52 43.85 -27.89
N TYR A 687 -9.42 44.74 -26.90
CA TYR A 687 -9.74 44.35 -25.54
C TYR A 687 -11.25 44.15 -25.39
N LEU A 688 -11.64 43.10 -24.66
CA LEU A 688 -13.03 42.75 -24.45
C LEU A 688 -13.80 43.84 -23.69
N TRP A 689 -13.12 44.63 -22.84
CA TRP A 689 -13.74 45.77 -22.17
C TRP A 689 -14.08 46.93 -23.09
N ASP A 690 -13.45 47.03 -24.27
CA ASP A 690 -13.81 48.02 -25.29
C ASP A 690 -15.11 47.63 -26.00
N GLU A 691 -15.47 46.33 -26.00
CA GLU A 691 -16.73 45.79 -26.53
C GLU A 691 -17.82 45.62 -25.45
N GLY A 692 -17.61 46.17 -24.25
CA GLY A 692 -18.58 46.14 -23.15
C GLY A 692 -18.51 44.92 -22.22
N GLY A 693 -17.52 44.04 -22.39
CA GLY A 693 -17.21 42.96 -21.44
C GLY A 693 -16.15 43.36 -20.42
N PHE A 694 -15.46 42.37 -19.81
CA PHE A 694 -14.29 42.63 -18.97
C PHE A 694 -13.16 41.64 -19.29
N LEU A 695 -13.22 40.45 -18.71
CA LEU A 695 -12.29 39.37 -19.00
C LEU A 695 -13.08 38.08 -19.28
N ARG A 696 -12.71 37.36 -20.33
CA ARG A 696 -13.39 36.10 -20.69
C ARG A 696 -12.74 34.93 -19.98
N LEU A 697 -13.50 34.19 -19.17
CA LEU A 697 -13.02 32.93 -18.61
C LEU A 697 -12.75 31.93 -19.73
N THR A 698 -11.52 31.40 -19.82
CA THR A 698 -11.13 30.38 -20.81
C THR A 698 -10.89 29.01 -20.18
N ASN A 699 -10.47 28.99 -18.92
CA ASN A 699 -10.26 27.75 -18.18
C ASN A 699 -10.69 27.95 -16.72
N PHE A 700 -11.39 26.98 -16.16
CA PHE A 700 -11.69 26.90 -14.74
C PHE A 700 -11.53 25.47 -14.24
N SER A 701 -10.79 25.31 -13.16
CA SER A 701 -10.59 24.03 -12.47
C SER A 701 -10.90 24.22 -10.99
N LEU A 702 -11.58 23.25 -10.39
CA LEU A 702 -11.87 23.20 -8.96
C LEU A 702 -11.63 21.79 -8.45
N ASN A 703 -10.85 21.65 -7.39
CA ASN A 703 -10.62 20.42 -6.66
C ASN A 703 -10.99 20.64 -5.20
N ALA A 704 -11.91 19.83 -4.69
CA ALA A 704 -12.26 19.80 -3.28
C ALA A 704 -12.04 18.38 -2.75
N SER A 705 -11.18 18.24 -1.74
CA SER A 705 -10.89 16.93 -1.13
C SER A 705 -11.13 16.94 0.37
N THR A 706 -11.63 15.83 0.90
CA THR A 706 -11.85 15.64 2.34
C THR A 706 -11.65 14.19 2.76
N ASN A 707 -11.19 14.02 4.00
CA ASN A 707 -11.01 12.72 4.64
C ASN A 707 -11.89 12.67 5.88
N PHE A 708 -12.90 11.81 5.84
CA PHE A 708 -13.74 11.54 7.00
C PHE A 708 -13.31 10.22 7.63
N SER A 709 -13.16 10.20 8.95
CA SER A 709 -12.97 8.97 9.70
C SER A 709 -13.63 9.08 11.07
N SER A 710 -14.21 7.98 11.55
CA SER A 710 -14.71 7.89 12.91
C SER A 710 -13.54 7.68 13.88
N SER A 711 -12.82 8.74 14.20
CA SER A 711 -11.71 8.69 15.14
C SER A 711 -12.19 8.27 16.54
N GLY A 712 -11.73 7.10 17.02
CA GLY A 712 -11.78 6.65 18.43
C GLY A 712 -13.15 6.32 19.04
N SER A 713 -14.27 6.69 18.42
CA SER A 713 -15.62 6.31 18.84
C SER A 713 -16.49 6.14 17.60
N GLY A 714 -16.45 4.94 17.02
CA GLY A 714 -17.37 4.53 15.97
C GLY A 714 -18.83 4.64 16.41
N VAL A 715 -19.76 4.36 15.51
CA VAL A 715 -21.18 4.24 15.89
C VAL A 715 -21.28 3.13 16.92
N ARG A 716 -21.57 3.49 18.17
CA ARG A 716 -21.77 2.54 19.26
C ARG A 716 -23.21 2.07 19.20
N MET A 717 -23.42 0.84 18.74
CA MET A 717 -24.71 0.18 18.86
C MET A 717 -24.86 -0.21 20.33
N GLN A 718 -25.63 0.56 21.10
CA GLN A 718 -25.91 0.24 22.49
C GLN A 718 -27.08 -0.75 22.53
N ALA A 719 -26.85 -1.96 23.01
CA ALA A 719 -27.94 -2.88 23.29
C ALA A 719 -28.88 -2.27 24.35
N GLY A 720 -30.18 -2.51 24.21
CA GLY A 720 -31.18 -2.03 25.17
C GLY A 720 -30.80 -2.45 26.59
N ARG A 721 -31.05 -1.57 27.57
CA ARG A 721 -30.88 -1.95 28.98
C ARG A 721 -31.88 -3.08 29.27
N PRO A 722 -31.46 -4.20 29.89
CA PRO A 722 -32.40 -5.23 30.29
C PRO A 722 -33.45 -4.64 31.24
N TYR A 723 -34.73 -4.88 30.94
CA TYR A 723 -35.85 -4.48 31.79
C TYR A 723 -36.05 -5.55 32.86
N TYR A 724 -35.64 -5.26 34.09
CA TYR A 724 -35.98 -6.10 35.24
C TYR A 724 -37.34 -5.67 35.81
N PRO A 725 -38.36 -6.54 35.86
CA PRO A 725 -39.62 -6.25 36.54
C PRO A 725 -39.38 -5.89 38.01
N ARG A 726 -40.00 -4.80 38.49
CA ARG A 726 -39.84 -4.29 39.87
C ARG A 726 -40.50 -5.16 40.95
N TYR A 727 -41.32 -6.13 40.59
CA TYR A 727 -42.00 -7.03 41.52
C TYR A 727 -41.51 -8.45 41.34
N TYR A 728 -40.78 -8.93 42.34
CA TYR A 728 -40.38 -10.31 42.49
C TYR A 728 -41.55 -11.07 43.13
N ASP A 729 -42.16 -11.99 42.37
CA ASP A 729 -43.12 -12.95 42.90
C ASP A 729 -42.35 -14.19 43.40
N PRO A 730 -42.23 -14.41 44.72
CA PRO A 730 -41.51 -15.54 45.27
C PRO A 730 -42.18 -16.91 45.00
N LEU A 731 -43.38 -16.94 44.41
CA LEU A 731 -44.10 -18.17 44.06
C LEU A 731 -44.00 -18.54 42.57
N ASP A 732 -43.44 -17.66 41.73
CA ASP A 732 -43.24 -17.95 40.30
C ASP A 732 -41.91 -18.70 40.07
N GLN A 733 -41.99 -20.03 40.02
CA GLN A 733 -40.84 -20.91 39.77
C GLN A 733 -40.46 -21.03 38.29
N THR A 734 -41.13 -20.33 37.37
CA THR A 734 -40.81 -20.40 35.93
C THR A 734 -39.41 -19.86 35.61
N MET A 735 -38.81 -19.09 36.51
CA MET A 735 -37.42 -18.58 36.41
C MET A 735 -36.35 -19.62 36.78
N PHE A 736 -36.72 -20.79 37.34
CA PHE A 736 -35.80 -21.89 37.68
C PHE A 736 -35.73 -22.98 36.59
N GLY A 737 -36.19 -22.70 35.38
CA GLY A 737 -35.92 -23.54 34.21
C GLY A 737 -34.41 -23.62 33.92
N ALA A 738 -33.96 -24.70 33.28
CA ALA A 738 -32.54 -24.98 33.00
C ALA A 738 -31.82 -23.93 32.10
N VAL A 739 -32.54 -22.91 31.64
CA VAL A 739 -32.03 -21.77 30.90
C VAL A 739 -32.73 -20.53 31.45
N ASP A 740 -31.99 -19.67 32.16
CA ASP A 740 -32.45 -18.35 32.56
C ASP A 740 -32.84 -17.56 31.29
N PRO A 741 -34.10 -17.10 31.14
CA PRO A 741 -34.51 -16.26 30.01
C PRO A 741 -33.62 -15.01 29.87
N GLY A 742 -33.03 -14.54 30.96
CA GLY A 742 -32.08 -13.42 31.01
C GLY A 742 -30.62 -13.77 30.70
N TYR A 743 -30.27 -15.04 30.43
CA TYR A 743 -28.90 -15.43 30.04
C TYR A 743 -28.46 -14.78 28.72
N PHE A 744 -29.42 -14.47 27.84
CA PHE A 744 -29.21 -13.70 26.61
C PHE A 744 -29.37 -12.17 26.79
N ASP A 745 -29.76 -11.72 27.99
CA ASP A 745 -29.93 -10.30 28.34
C ASP A 745 -28.68 -9.67 28.99
N GLY A 746 -27.54 -10.39 28.96
CA GLY A 746 -26.25 -9.82 29.32
C GLY A 746 -25.95 -8.54 28.50
N PRO A 747 -25.28 -7.54 29.08
CA PRO A 747 -24.96 -6.32 28.35
C PRO A 747 -24.06 -6.67 27.16
N VAL A 748 -24.62 -6.68 25.96
CA VAL A 748 -23.85 -6.82 24.72
C VAL A 748 -22.84 -5.68 24.71
N GLU A 749 -21.55 -6.00 24.63
CA GLU A 749 -20.52 -4.97 24.54
C GLU A 749 -20.82 -4.05 23.36
N PRO A 750 -20.80 -2.73 23.55
CA PRO A 750 -21.15 -1.79 22.50
C PRO A 750 -20.18 -1.97 21.33
N ILE A 751 -20.70 -2.45 20.21
CA ILE A 751 -19.93 -2.61 18.98
C ILE A 751 -19.62 -1.21 18.46
N ALA A 752 -18.34 -0.86 18.39
CA ALA A 752 -17.88 0.39 17.79
C ALA A 752 -17.61 0.16 16.30
N ALA A 753 -18.63 0.41 15.46
CA ALA A 753 -18.46 0.32 14.02
C ALA A 753 -17.64 1.52 13.53
N THR A 754 -16.39 1.27 13.13
CA THR A 754 -15.49 2.31 12.61
C THR A 754 -15.59 2.42 11.11
N TRP A 755 -15.45 3.65 10.60
CA TRP A 755 -15.51 3.90 9.17
C TRP A 755 -14.52 4.98 8.74
N SER A 756 -14.08 4.90 7.48
CA SER A 756 -13.27 5.93 6.81
C SER A 756 -13.71 6.10 5.37
N ILE A 757 -13.73 7.34 4.90
CA ILE A 757 -14.11 7.72 3.52
C ILE A 757 -13.20 8.86 3.07
N ASN A 758 -12.55 8.69 1.91
CA ASN A 758 -11.87 9.78 1.20
C ASN A 758 -12.77 10.26 0.06
N LEU A 759 -13.10 11.55 0.02
CA LEU A 759 -13.85 12.15 -1.08
C LEU A 759 -12.97 13.12 -1.85
N ASN A 760 -12.96 13.02 -3.18
CA ASN A 760 -12.35 13.98 -4.08
C ASN A 760 -13.35 14.40 -5.16
N PHE A 761 -13.75 15.66 -5.13
CA PHE A 761 -14.53 16.29 -6.19
C PHE A 761 -13.60 17.08 -7.12
N ARG A 762 -13.69 16.81 -8.42
CA ARG A 762 -12.97 17.53 -9.46
C ARG A 762 -13.95 18.07 -10.49
N TYR A 763 -13.92 19.38 -10.69
CA TYR A 763 -14.62 20.07 -11.77
C TYR A 763 -13.61 20.73 -12.70
N GLN A 764 -13.80 20.54 -14.00
CA GLN A 764 -13.00 21.15 -15.05
C GLN A 764 -13.94 21.73 -16.12
N TRP A 765 -13.68 22.98 -16.48
CA TRP A 765 -14.38 23.70 -17.54
C TRP A 765 -13.35 24.37 -18.44
N THR A 766 -13.50 24.23 -19.75
CA THR A 766 -12.61 24.81 -20.75
C THR A 766 -13.43 25.34 -21.92
N TYR A 767 -13.17 26.59 -22.27
CA TYR A 767 -13.66 27.23 -23.50
C TYR A 767 -12.88 26.69 -24.70
N VAL A 768 -13.57 26.21 -25.73
CA VAL A 768 -12.94 25.70 -26.95
C VAL A 768 -13.17 26.69 -28.09
N ASP A 769 -14.43 27.02 -28.36
CA ASP A 769 -14.85 28.02 -29.34
C ASP A 769 -16.17 28.67 -28.89
N ILE A 770 -16.75 29.53 -29.73
CA ILE A 770 -17.97 30.30 -29.40
C ILE A 770 -19.19 29.42 -29.09
N ASN A 771 -19.26 28.20 -29.64
CA ASN A 771 -20.39 27.28 -29.49
C ASN A 771 -20.06 26.08 -28.60
N THR A 772 -18.79 25.84 -28.30
CA THR A 772 -18.30 24.60 -27.69
C THR A 772 -17.54 24.86 -26.40
N THR A 773 -17.98 24.19 -25.34
CA THR A 773 -17.24 24.12 -24.07
C THR A 773 -17.05 22.68 -23.65
N ARG A 774 -15.87 22.36 -23.12
CA ARG A 774 -15.59 21.04 -22.55
C ARG A 774 -15.76 21.08 -21.04
N LYS A 775 -16.59 20.19 -20.49
CA LYS A 775 -16.91 20.13 -19.06
C LYS A 775 -16.69 18.72 -18.53
N SER A 776 -16.19 18.61 -17.31
CA SER A 776 -16.10 17.37 -16.54
C SER A 776 -16.36 17.68 -15.08
N ALA A 777 -17.11 16.82 -14.40
CA ALA A 777 -17.49 16.98 -13.00
C ALA A 777 -17.58 15.60 -12.38
N ILE A 778 -16.56 15.18 -11.64
CA ILE A 778 -16.45 13.82 -11.11
C ILE A 778 -16.24 13.88 -9.61
N LEU A 779 -17.06 13.15 -8.85
CA LEU A 779 -16.83 12.86 -7.43
C LEU A 779 -16.33 11.43 -7.31
N ASN A 780 -15.12 11.26 -6.79
CA ASN A 780 -14.57 9.95 -6.45
C ASN A 780 -14.59 9.78 -4.93
N ALA A 781 -15.14 8.67 -4.47
CA ALA A 781 -15.13 8.22 -3.10
C ALA A 781 -14.24 6.98 -2.99
N GLN A 782 -13.02 7.19 -2.52
CA GLN A 782 -11.98 6.17 -2.43
C GLN A 782 -11.83 5.66 -0.98
N ASN A 783 -11.31 4.44 -0.82
CA ASN A 783 -11.04 3.83 0.48
C ASN A 783 -12.23 3.89 1.44
N ILE A 784 -13.45 3.69 0.92
CA ILE A 784 -14.64 3.56 1.76
C ILE A 784 -14.48 2.26 2.51
N GLN A 785 -14.22 2.34 3.81
CA GLN A 785 -14.01 1.18 4.67
C GLN A 785 -14.96 1.26 5.84
N PHE A 786 -15.71 0.17 6.05
CA PHE A 786 -16.62 -0.02 7.17
C PHE A 786 -16.21 -1.28 7.93
N ARG A 787 -15.92 -1.14 9.22
CA ARG A 787 -15.80 -2.27 10.14
C ARG A 787 -17.14 -2.42 10.85
N LEU A 788 -17.97 -3.35 10.38
CA LEU A 788 -19.31 -3.57 10.93
C LEU A 788 -19.25 -4.19 12.33
N THR A 789 -18.28 -5.10 12.54
CA THR A 789 -17.91 -5.72 13.82
C THR A 789 -16.38 -5.92 13.82
N PRO A 790 -15.72 -6.30 14.93
CA PRO A 790 -14.28 -6.58 14.94
C PRO A 790 -13.83 -7.58 13.87
N GLU A 791 -14.70 -8.54 13.54
CA GLU A 791 -14.42 -9.62 12.60
C GLU A 791 -14.86 -9.34 11.17
N TRP A 792 -15.66 -8.29 10.92
CA TRP A 792 -16.21 -7.97 9.60
C TRP A 792 -15.71 -6.64 9.09
N GLN A 793 -15.12 -6.66 7.89
CA GLN A 793 -14.69 -5.47 7.20
C GLN A 793 -15.22 -5.47 5.76
N VAL A 794 -15.82 -4.35 5.38
CA VAL A 794 -16.31 -4.07 4.03
C VAL A 794 -15.53 -2.89 3.48
N GLY A 795 -14.96 -3.04 2.30
CA GLY A 795 -14.25 -2.01 1.56
C GLY A 795 -14.91 -1.78 0.20
N THR A 796 -15.02 -0.53 -0.23
CA THR A 796 -15.47 -0.20 -1.58
C THR A 796 -14.85 1.09 -2.10
N SER A 797 -14.91 1.29 -3.41
CA SER A 797 -14.57 2.52 -4.09
C SER A 797 -15.69 2.84 -5.07
N LEU A 798 -16.21 4.06 -5.01
CA LEU A 798 -17.31 4.55 -5.84
C LEU A 798 -16.88 5.83 -6.54
N GLY A 799 -17.49 6.13 -7.68
CA GLY A 799 -17.39 7.44 -8.29
C GLY A 799 -18.61 7.75 -9.13
N TYR A 800 -18.85 9.04 -9.34
CA TYR A 800 -20.02 9.53 -10.08
C TYR A 800 -19.60 10.69 -10.99
N ASP A 801 -19.94 10.58 -12.28
CA ASP A 801 -19.75 11.63 -13.27
C ASP A 801 -21.06 12.43 -13.41
N PHE A 802 -21.08 13.66 -12.89
CA PHE A 802 -22.26 14.54 -12.92
C PHE A 802 -22.60 15.07 -14.32
N ILE A 803 -21.67 15.01 -15.28
CA ILE A 803 -21.92 15.43 -16.66
C ILE A 803 -22.59 14.31 -17.44
N ARG A 804 -22.05 13.08 -17.34
CA ARG A 804 -22.62 11.89 -17.99
C ARG A 804 -23.83 11.31 -17.25
N LYS A 805 -23.97 11.64 -15.96
CA LYS A 805 -24.97 11.11 -15.03
C LYS A 805 -24.83 9.62 -14.73
N ASP A 806 -23.60 9.11 -14.81
CA ASP A 806 -23.27 7.69 -14.67
C ASP A 806 -22.33 7.43 -13.49
N LEU A 807 -22.43 6.23 -12.91
CA LEU A 807 -21.48 5.73 -11.92
C LEU A 807 -20.20 5.23 -12.61
N THR A 808 -19.04 5.53 -12.02
CA THR A 808 -17.78 4.92 -12.45
C THR A 808 -17.70 3.47 -11.94
N PRO A 809 -16.95 2.58 -12.61
CA PRO A 809 -16.93 1.18 -12.19
C PRO A 809 -16.34 1.03 -10.78
N SER A 810 -16.91 0.09 -10.01
CA SER A 810 -16.84 0.08 -8.55
C SER A 810 -16.45 -1.31 -8.03
N GLN A 811 -15.47 -1.37 -7.14
CA GLN A 811 -15.04 -2.63 -6.53
C GLN A 811 -15.62 -2.75 -5.12
N PHE A 812 -16.09 -3.95 -4.76
CA PHE A 812 -16.52 -4.31 -3.42
C PHE A 812 -15.60 -5.41 -2.89
N ASN A 813 -15.16 -5.26 -1.65
CA ASN A 813 -14.33 -6.23 -0.95
C ASN A 813 -14.94 -6.48 0.42
N ILE A 814 -15.20 -7.74 0.75
CA ILE A 814 -15.76 -8.17 2.02
C ILE A 814 -14.80 -9.18 2.61
N THR A 815 -14.32 -8.90 3.82
CA THR A 815 -13.45 -9.81 4.56
C THR A 815 -14.07 -10.13 5.91
N ARG A 816 -14.06 -11.42 6.28
CA ARG A 816 -14.54 -11.89 7.58
C ARG A 816 -13.52 -12.83 8.22
N THR A 817 -13.13 -12.54 9.46
CA THR A 817 -12.38 -13.48 10.27
C THR A 817 -13.36 -14.41 11.01
N LEU A 818 -13.17 -15.71 10.80
CA LEU A 818 -14.00 -16.83 11.25
C LEU A 818 -13.18 -17.67 12.24
N HIS A 819 -12.59 -17.00 13.24
CA HIS A 819 -11.70 -17.59 14.25
C HIS A 819 -10.43 -18.21 13.65
N CYS A 820 -10.51 -19.45 13.15
CA CYS A 820 -9.39 -20.14 12.50
C CYS A 820 -9.37 -20.00 10.98
N TRP A 821 -10.35 -19.32 10.40
CA TRP A 821 -10.45 -19.10 8.96
C TRP A 821 -10.55 -17.61 8.64
N ASN A 822 -10.03 -17.21 7.49
CA ASN A 822 -10.25 -15.89 6.91
C ASN A 822 -11.00 -16.07 5.59
N LEU A 823 -12.15 -15.43 5.49
CA LEU A 823 -12.94 -15.37 4.28
C LEU A 823 -12.68 -14.03 3.61
N SER A 824 -12.41 -14.06 2.30
CA SER A 824 -12.31 -12.88 1.45
C SER A 824 -13.18 -13.06 0.22
N PHE A 825 -14.07 -12.10 -0.02
CA PHE A 825 -14.91 -12.01 -1.20
C PHE A 825 -14.70 -10.67 -1.90
N LYS A 826 -14.25 -10.71 -3.15
CA LYS A 826 -14.09 -9.51 -4.00
C LYS A 826 -15.04 -9.58 -5.16
N TRP A 827 -15.67 -8.46 -5.49
CA TRP A 827 -16.69 -8.40 -6.53
C TRP A 827 -16.67 -7.06 -7.25
N ASN A 828 -16.73 -7.10 -8.58
CA ASN A 828 -17.04 -5.95 -9.41
C ASN A 828 -18.34 -6.22 -10.20
N PRO A 829 -19.48 -5.62 -9.81
CA PRO A 829 -20.76 -5.85 -10.47
C PRO A 829 -20.97 -5.09 -11.77
N PHE A 830 -20.27 -3.97 -11.97
CA PHE A 830 -20.65 -2.96 -12.97
C PHE A 830 -19.48 -2.62 -13.89
N GLY A 831 -19.80 -2.20 -15.12
CA GLY A 831 -18.81 -1.85 -16.16
C GLY A 831 -18.28 -3.05 -16.94
N ASP A 832 -17.30 -2.81 -17.81
CA ASP A 832 -16.82 -3.76 -18.82
C ASP A 832 -15.88 -4.86 -18.29
N PHE A 833 -15.74 -5.01 -16.97
CA PHE A 833 -14.93 -6.08 -16.37
C PHE A 833 -15.54 -6.61 -15.09
N GLN A 834 -16.54 -7.47 -15.26
CA GLN A 834 -17.22 -8.14 -14.16
C GLN A 834 -16.47 -9.40 -13.71
N TYR A 835 -16.25 -9.52 -12.39
CA TYR A 835 -15.66 -10.71 -11.79
C TYR A 835 -16.10 -10.86 -10.34
N TYR A 836 -15.97 -12.08 -9.83
CA TYR A 836 -15.95 -12.33 -8.41
C TYR A 836 -14.81 -13.28 -8.04
N MET A 837 -14.25 -13.06 -6.86
CA MET A 837 -13.23 -13.91 -6.27
C MET A 837 -13.67 -14.33 -4.90
N PHE A 838 -13.49 -15.60 -4.61
CA PHE A 838 -13.71 -16.17 -3.31
C PHE A 838 -12.44 -16.85 -2.82
N SER A 839 -12.04 -16.54 -1.60
CA SER A 839 -10.92 -17.17 -0.92
C SER A 839 -11.32 -17.49 0.51
N LEU A 840 -11.01 -18.70 0.95
CA LEU A 840 -11.17 -19.18 2.30
C LEU A 840 -9.82 -19.77 2.73
N THR A 841 -9.16 -19.14 3.69
CA THR A 841 -7.81 -19.51 4.12
C THR A 841 -7.78 -19.79 5.62
N VAL A 842 -6.90 -20.69 6.05
CA VAL A 842 -6.66 -20.93 7.49
C VAL A 842 -5.86 -19.75 8.04
N ASN A 843 -6.34 -19.15 9.14
CA ASN A 843 -5.77 -17.96 9.79
C ASN A 843 -4.37 -18.24 10.40
N ASP A 844 -4.01 -19.51 10.56
CA ASP A 844 -2.78 -19.92 11.22
C ASP A 844 -1.64 -20.27 10.26
N SER A 845 -0.56 -19.50 10.40
CA SER A 845 0.72 -19.68 9.70
C SER A 845 1.38 -21.05 9.93
N GLN A 846 1.02 -21.78 11.00
CA GLN A 846 1.62 -23.08 11.32
C GLN A 846 1.17 -24.20 10.38
N ILE A 847 -0.13 -24.30 10.10
CA ILE A 847 -0.66 -25.31 9.17
C ILE A 847 -0.26 -24.97 7.73
N GLN A 848 -0.23 -23.68 7.38
CA GLN A 848 0.38 -23.26 6.12
C GLN A 848 1.81 -23.80 6.04
N GLY A 849 2.66 -23.57 7.05
CA GLY A 849 4.03 -24.09 7.12
C GLY A 849 4.21 -25.62 7.11
N LEU A 850 3.16 -26.37 7.44
CA LEU A 850 3.13 -27.84 7.57
C LEU A 850 2.91 -28.54 6.24
N ILE A 851 2.00 -27.98 5.43
CA ILE A 851 1.78 -28.36 4.03
C ILE A 851 3.04 -28.03 3.18
N GLN A 852 3.90 -27.17 3.69
CA GLN A 852 5.03 -26.56 2.99
C GLN A 852 6.40 -27.24 3.22
N LYS A 853 6.51 -28.21 4.14
CA LYS A 853 7.74 -29.00 4.33
C LYS A 853 7.61 -30.39 3.70
N LEU A 854 7.81 -30.48 2.38
CA LEU A 854 8.05 -31.77 1.73
C LEU A 854 9.53 -32.17 1.90
N PRO A 855 9.84 -33.40 2.34
CA PRO A 855 11.20 -33.81 2.75
C PRO A 855 12.24 -33.79 1.62
N PHE A 856 11.85 -33.67 0.35
CA PHE A 856 12.76 -33.66 -0.78
C PHE A 856 13.42 -32.29 -1.06
N LEU A 857 12.95 -31.19 -0.47
CA LEU A 857 13.40 -29.83 -0.80
C LEU A 857 14.36 -29.19 0.24
N ASP A 858 14.59 -29.83 1.39
CA ASP A 858 15.49 -29.34 2.46
C ASP A 858 16.95 -29.21 2.00
N ARG A 859 17.36 -29.90 0.94
CA ARG A 859 18.73 -29.84 0.40
C ARG A 859 19.09 -28.48 -0.21
N LEU A 860 18.10 -27.62 -0.52
CA LEU A 860 18.33 -26.28 -1.08
C LEU A 860 18.45 -25.19 0.00
N GLN A 861 17.98 -25.44 1.23
CA GLN A 861 18.04 -24.48 2.35
C GLN A 861 19.28 -24.66 3.24
N SER A 862 20.02 -25.77 3.10
CA SER A 862 21.08 -26.18 4.04
C SER A 862 22.42 -25.44 3.91
N GLY A 863 22.51 -24.38 3.10
CA GLY A 863 23.78 -23.69 2.82
C GLY A 863 24.34 -22.76 3.90
N SER A 864 23.65 -22.48 5.01
CA SER A 864 24.08 -21.37 5.90
C SER A 864 23.71 -21.45 7.39
N SER A 865 23.77 -22.63 8.03
CA SER A 865 23.72 -22.69 9.50
C SER A 865 24.86 -23.55 10.08
N PRO A 866 25.72 -23.00 10.97
CA PRO A 866 26.79 -23.76 11.62
C PRO A 866 26.30 -24.88 12.55
N ILE A 867 24.99 -24.94 12.84
CA ILE A 867 24.43 -25.81 13.89
C ILE A 867 24.11 -27.23 13.39
N ASN A 868 24.11 -27.48 12.07
CA ASN A 868 23.71 -28.79 11.52
C ASN A 868 24.87 -29.79 11.30
N ARG A 869 26.00 -29.67 12.00
CA ARG A 869 27.15 -30.60 11.86
C ARG A 869 27.10 -31.87 12.71
N PHE A 870 25.98 -32.17 13.38
CA PHE A 870 25.75 -33.47 13.98
C PHE A 870 24.38 -34.02 13.58
N ARG A 871 24.33 -34.67 12.42
CA ARG A 871 23.29 -35.62 12.01
C ARG A 871 23.91 -36.75 11.23
#